data_AF-A0A148N4C8-F1
#
_entry.id   AF-A0A148N4C8-F1
#
_cell.length_a   1.000
_cell.length_b   1.000
_cell.length_c   1.000
_cell.angle_alpha   90.00
_cell.angle_beta   90.00
_cell.angle_gamma   90.00
#
_symmetry.space_group_name_H-M   'P 1'
#
loop_
_entity.id
_entity.type
_entity.pdbx_description
1 polymer ?
#
loop_
_entity_poly.entity_id
_entity_poly.type
_entity_poly.pdbx_seq_one_letter_code
_entity_poly.pdbx_strand_id
1 'polypeptide(L)'
;MTPNLDTLIVLFDLRNASFATPGTRHIIQDSSEHFHLQAIFKNGPDSAIKPILIIRIFPEDRMFSARLITLALTGLLIQSPALQAKVNDIDKPLDHPAIPLLDEDGKHVLESGKPYSPRKSCAGSGCHDYDKITSAYHFEMGRDEGNDNFGKFNNFLGAKSLVSPGWFGGFNCMGGSIPTLLANKKNGYKEMFRDYGAAGFIDCSSCHVGGGFGEKDRHGIRYTERDPATIPPYDGDYYNRGTDENNEDTDKLTVAKWDWHKSGLLEADCMWCHVNSDTMTLPDERMKGRRGMIGDYRSARREFISEKQFRYAANTIWEFVNLNAGKEGEPLKALTVEREWDEEGKDYTLKKDAEGKPIIHWNPVAFDDRGRIHVKMMRFAETDNCMACHRTSNSRRGFYGYGDDALAELDPEDQTLVEDYKDDVHKGKDLGKYWQGESRIMDNCNVCHSRGYFKGKFENINLDQDHNFLKGHSDMDIRNDLDFADGIRTCEYCHVEGQNARGEPPVIPSKQPTLLAAHLERWKNSGYMLGYPQDSLEKVVQTHFRVLNCQTCHITNKKGRGGKPLQIMYRYRDDQNHQRKIVTYNPRLRYLWIDTTTGWALPRFERGLVVQLQKDADGNNVEVEVDGRKRFVGDIIDPETGEKLPGQVTARVSYGSLRIGDPLDADGYRSLKKAYDKLMKMRHGPQLKGRQPDVKMVWMESNEYIISHNVRPAVSALDCGRCHDKKQDGSFSSLLSQNGVLGDGNRKEVTTLPDPKLVQEGVVVMGMPYMKLAEDGTIYENENDILFATLVDPFMTVNDATNSRFVGGYFKKVSMAEGIKKLNLKAKAPDDGGPSYFIFAQRYGKPTLKNGGAALPANTITNSLAPKWRVESLLYPKSQSLVDLIHSRGFGDLASDAVRISVLDENKNALRELFGNRMIVKLPYRGRAKDKNGIEVLTSVDGLEIHRIDPNDIIQFIPRGPTSNPNIPTPKGTRQLDFDAEDGYVLFYTNSPGYFAVADL
;
A
#
# COMPACT_ATOMS: atom_id res chain seq x y z
N MET A 1 45.52 67.05 -3.01
CA MET A 1 45.70 66.58 -1.62
C MET A 1 44.33 66.50 -0.98
N THR A 2 43.98 65.36 -0.42
CA THR A 2 42.64 65.01 0.09
C THR A 2 42.77 64.37 1.47
N PRO A 3 41.86 64.65 2.41
CA PRO A 3 41.57 63.78 3.55
C PRO A 3 40.30 62.95 3.28
N ASN A 4 40.39 61.63 3.36
CA ASN A 4 39.24 60.72 3.28
C ASN A 4 38.47 60.70 4.61
N LEU A 5 37.13 60.58 4.55
CA LEU A 5 36.28 60.50 5.74
C LEU A 5 35.01 59.65 5.50
N ASP A 6 35.20 58.42 5.01
CA ASP A 6 34.10 57.47 4.75
C ASP A 6 34.13 56.28 5.71
N THR A 7 33.51 56.43 6.88
CA THR A 7 33.00 55.30 7.68
C THR A 7 31.84 55.77 8.56
N LEU A 8 30.61 55.53 8.13
CA LEU A 8 29.43 55.73 8.97
C LEU A 8 29.24 54.52 9.89
N ILE A 9 29.33 54.71 11.20
CA ILE A 9 29.06 53.67 12.21
C ILE A 9 27.70 53.98 12.84
N VAL A 10 26.72 53.10 12.63
CA VAL A 10 25.41 53.16 13.28
C VAL A 10 25.33 52.08 14.35
N LEU A 11 24.99 52.47 15.59
CA LEU A 11 24.82 51.57 16.73
C LEU A 11 23.33 51.54 17.13
N PHE A 12 22.77 50.34 17.32
CA PHE A 12 21.41 50.12 17.83
C PHE A 12 21.44 49.44 19.21
N ASP A 13 20.76 49.99 20.22
CA ASP A 13 20.48 49.29 21.49
C ASP A 13 19.07 48.68 21.45
N LEU A 14 19.00 47.36 21.27
CA LEU A 14 17.75 46.59 21.16
C LEU A 14 17.12 46.36 22.55
N ARG A 15 16.69 47.43 23.23
CA ARG A 15 16.07 47.31 24.57
C ARG A 15 14.71 47.96 24.79
N ASN A 16 14.16 48.72 23.84
CA ASN A 16 12.77 49.16 23.87
C ASN A 16 12.22 49.40 22.46
N ALA A 17 11.54 48.40 21.89
CA ALA A 17 10.81 48.53 20.62
C ALA A 17 9.51 47.71 20.65
N SER A 18 8.53 48.22 21.39
CA SER A 18 7.15 47.72 21.41
C SER A 18 6.23 48.70 20.69
N PHE A 19 5.76 48.38 19.49
CA PHE A 19 4.56 48.98 18.90
C PHE A 19 3.87 48.01 17.93
N ALA A 20 2.55 48.17 17.79
CA ALA A 20 1.67 47.17 17.19
C ALA A 20 0.85 47.74 16.03
N THR A 21 0.62 46.90 15.00
CA THR A 21 -0.44 47.05 13.96
C THR A 21 -0.30 48.32 13.05
N PRO A 22 -1.11 48.52 12.00
CA PRO A 22 -0.63 48.16 10.66
C PRO A 22 -0.71 49.28 9.62
N GLY A 23 0.23 49.25 8.66
CA GLY A 23 0.04 49.86 7.34
C GLY A 23 0.67 51.24 7.12
N THR A 24 1.90 51.25 6.61
CA THR A 24 2.41 52.34 5.76
C THR A 24 3.28 51.73 4.65
N ARG A 25 2.92 51.95 3.39
CA ARG A 25 3.86 51.70 2.27
C ARG A 25 4.82 52.88 2.19
N HIS A 26 6.12 52.64 2.30
CA HIS A 26 7.11 53.57 1.80
C HIS A 26 7.73 53.04 0.51
N ILE A 27 7.63 53.85 -0.53
CA ILE A 27 8.24 53.64 -1.83
C ILE A 27 9.73 53.96 -1.67
N ILE A 28 10.60 53.00 -1.97
CA ILE A 28 11.98 53.31 -2.38
C ILE A 28 12.00 53.13 -3.89
N GLN A 29 12.40 54.19 -4.57
CA GLN A 29 12.37 54.31 -6.01
C GLN A 29 13.67 53.79 -6.61
N ASP A 30 13.59 53.35 -7.87
CA ASP A 30 14.65 52.67 -8.61
C ASP A 30 15.93 53.53 -8.76
N SER A 31 17.08 52.95 -8.43
CA SER A 31 18.41 53.45 -8.82
C SER A 31 19.44 52.31 -8.77
N SER A 32 19.99 51.96 -9.92
CA SER A 32 20.86 50.80 -10.12
C SER A 32 22.32 51.05 -9.70
N GLU A 33 22.64 50.83 -8.42
CA GLU A 33 24.03 50.69 -7.94
C GLU A 33 24.14 49.49 -6.97
N HIS A 34 25.15 48.63 -7.16
CA HIS A 34 25.32 47.41 -6.38
C HIS A 34 26.24 47.63 -5.17
N PHE A 35 25.71 47.44 -3.96
CA PHE A 35 26.48 47.48 -2.71
C PHE A 35 26.49 46.11 -2.02
N HIS A 36 27.67 45.59 -1.69
CA HIS A 36 27.79 44.39 -0.87
C HIS A 36 27.67 44.71 0.63
N LEU A 37 26.61 44.18 1.25
CA LEU A 37 26.39 44.21 2.69
C LEU A 37 27.05 43.00 3.37
N GLN A 38 28.05 43.25 4.23
CA GLN A 38 28.63 42.21 5.09
C GLN A 38 28.23 42.41 6.55
N ALA A 39 27.42 41.49 7.08
CA ALA A 39 27.07 41.44 8.50
C ALA A 39 28.04 40.50 9.24
N ILE A 40 28.79 41.03 10.21
CA ILE A 40 29.72 40.24 11.02
C ILE A 40 29.19 40.15 12.46
N PHE A 41 28.80 38.94 12.87
CA PHE A 41 28.54 38.63 14.27
C PHE A 41 29.83 38.16 14.94
N LYS A 42 30.27 38.84 16.00
CA LYS A 42 31.48 38.48 16.73
C LYS A 42 31.15 38.21 18.20
N ASN A 43 31.19 36.94 18.59
CA ASN A 43 31.13 36.53 19.99
C ASN A 43 32.57 36.48 20.54
N GLY A 44 32.81 37.14 21.67
CA GLY A 44 34.08 37.04 22.41
C GLY A 44 34.13 35.78 23.29
N PRO A 45 35.32 35.34 23.75
CA PRO A 45 35.44 34.09 24.52
C PRO A 45 34.91 34.17 25.97
N ASP A 46 34.70 35.37 26.51
CA ASP A 46 34.25 35.59 27.90
C ASP A 46 32.82 36.16 27.98
N SER A 47 32.03 35.61 28.90
CA SER A 47 30.57 35.75 28.97
C SER A 47 30.04 37.08 29.54
N ALA A 48 30.70 38.20 29.24
CA ALA A 48 30.34 39.53 29.76
C ALA A 48 30.14 40.62 28.69
N ILE A 49 30.38 40.33 27.40
CA ILE A 49 30.24 41.30 26.30
C ILE A 49 29.14 40.84 25.33
N LYS A 50 28.16 41.72 25.08
CA LYS A 50 27.00 41.46 24.21
C LYS A 50 27.38 41.53 22.72
N PRO A 51 26.68 40.81 21.83
CA PRO A 51 26.96 40.87 20.39
C PRO A 51 26.66 42.27 19.84
N ILE A 52 27.60 42.79 19.05
CA ILE A 52 27.46 44.04 18.30
C ILE A 52 27.36 43.68 16.82
N LEU A 53 26.30 44.14 16.15
CA LEU A 53 26.20 44.07 14.70
C LEU A 53 27.01 45.22 14.09
N ILE A 54 28.08 44.90 13.38
CA ILE A 54 28.84 45.88 12.60
C ILE A 54 28.52 45.66 11.13
N ILE A 55 27.97 46.69 10.48
CA ILE A 55 27.74 46.73 9.04
C ILE A 55 28.89 47.53 8.41
N ARG A 56 29.51 46.96 7.36
CA ARG A 56 30.46 47.67 6.50
C ARG A 56 29.97 47.66 5.06
N ILE A 57 30.24 48.74 4.35
CA ILE A 57 29.91 48.97 2.94
C ILE A 57 31.23 49.27 2.23
N PHE A 58 31.44 48.70 1.04
CA PHE A 58 32.65 48.88 0.23
C PHE A 58 32.27 49.26 -1.22
N PRO A 59 33.02 50.14 -1.90
CA PRO A 59 32.97 50.31 -3.36
C PRO A 59 33.75 49.18 -4.08
N GLU A 60 33.38 48.85 -5.32
CA GLU A 60 33.89 47.65 -6.04
C GLU A 60 35.37 47.69 -6.48
N ASP A 61 35.97 48.86 -6.68
CA ASP A 61 37.26 48.99 -7.36
C ASP A 61 38.49 48.72 -6.48
N ARG A 62 38.75 47.43 -6.13
CA ARG A 62 40.09 46.95 -5.69
C ARG A 62 40.30 45.43 -5.70
N MET A 63 39.96 44.75 -6.80
CA MET A 63 40.30 43.33 -7.02
C MET A 63 41.80 43.09 -7.29
N PHE A 64 42.65 43.08 -6.26
CA PHE A 64 44.02 42.51 -6.37
C PHE A 64 44.50 41.65 -5.18
N SER A 65 43.80 41.65 -4.04
CA SER A 65 44.17 40.84 -2.87
C SER A 65 43.43 39.50 -2.77
N ALA A 66 42.42 39.26 -3.61
CA ALA A 66 41.54 38.09 -3.49
C ALA A 66 42.20 36.76 -3.87
N ARG A 67 43.13 36.72 -4.84
CA ARG A 67 43.62 35.46 -5.44
C ARG A 67 44.35 34.52 -4.46
N LEU A 68 45.04 35.05 -3.44
CA LEU A 68 45.72 34.22 -2.42
C LEU A 68 44.74 33.65 -1.38
N ILE A 69 43.69 34.40 -1.02
CA ILE A 69 42.64 33.94 -0.12
C ILE A 69 41.71 32.95 -0.84
N THR A 70 41.43 33.16 -2.13
CA THR A 70 40.70 32.18 -2.95
C THR A 70 41.45 30.86 -3.03
N LEU A 71 42.75 30.81 -3.35
CA LEU A 71 43.47 29.53 -3.39
C LEU A 71 43.48 28.80 -2.03
N ALA A 72 43.56 29.52 -0.91
CA ALA A 72 43.47 28.93 0.42
C ALA A 72 42.06 28.38 0.74
N LEU A 73 40.99 29.11 0.36
CA LEU A 73 39.61 28.66 0.56
C LEU A 73 39.19 27.54 -0.40
N THR A 74 39.60 27.57 -1.67
CA THR A 74 39.40 26.44 -2.58
C THR A 74 40.19 25.21 -2.12
N GLY A 75 41.41 25.41 -1.61
CA GLY A 75 42.23 24.34 -1.02
C GLY A 75 41.60 23.70 0.22
N LEU A 76 40.98 24.48 1.12
CA LEU A 76 40.24 23.94 2.26
C LEU A 76 38.87 23.36 1.88
N LEU A 77 38.18 23.88 0.86
CA LEU A 77 36.91 23.32 0.40
C LEU A 77 37.07 21.96 -0.30
N ILE A 78 38.20 21.74 -0.98
CA ILE A 78 38.57 20.44 -1.58
C ILE A 78 38.96 19.38 -0.52
N GLN A 79 39.17 19.78 0.75
CA GLN A 79 39.34 18.87 1.89
C GLN A 79 38.12 18.79 2.81
N SER A 80 36.95 19.24 2.36
CA SER A 80 35.72 18.59 2.83
C SER A 80 35.84 17.12 2.43
N PRO A 81 35.85 16.14 3.35
CA PRO A 81 35.61 14.77 2.92
C PRO A 81 34.24 14.80 2.25
N ALA A 82 34.20 14.52 0.94
CA ALA A 82 32.97 14.11 0.32
C ALA A 82 32.38 13.03 1.25
N LEU A 83 31.13 13.23 1.67
CA LEU A 83 30.41 12.28 2.52
C LEU A 83 30.12 11.02 1.70
N GLN A 84 31.18 10.27 1.36
CA GLN A 84 31.09 8.88 0.98
C GLN A 84 30.36 8.20 2.13
N ALA A 85 29.10 7.82 1.86
CA ALA A 85 28.28 7.09 2.79
C ALA A 85 29.11 5.90 3.30
N LYS A 86 29.30 5.81 4.61
CA LYS A 86 30.16 4.79 5.22
C LYS A 86 29.44 3.45 5.09
N VAL A 87 29.69 2.74 3.98
CA VAL A 87 29.09 1.44 3.66
C VAL A 87 29.23 0.51 4.85
N ASN A 88 28.12 -0.10 5.28
CA ASN A 88 28.15 -1.02 6.40
C ASN A 88 28.99 -2.23 6.04
N ASP A 89 29.78 -2.73 7.00
CA ASP A 89 30.62 -3.91 6.80
C ASP A 89 29.82 -5.19 6.46
N ILE A 90 28.51 -5.20 6.76
CA ILE A 90 27.59 -6.30 6.46
C ILE A 90 26.94 -6.20 5.05
N ASP A 91 27.02 -5.02 4.42
CA ASP A 91 26.49 -4.76 3.06
C ASP A 91 27.52 -5.14 1.97
N LYS A 92 28.81 -5.19 2.32
CA LYS A 92 29.89 -5.49 1.37
C LYS A 92 29.75 -6.89 0.76
N PRO A 93 30.06 -7.07 -0.54
CA PRO A 93 30.11 -8.38 -1.17
C PRO A 93 31.09 -9.32 -0.46
N LEU A 94 30.66 -10.57 -0.29
CA LEU A 94 31.43 -11.67 0.29
C LEU A 94 31.68 -12.74 -0.78
N ASP A 95 32.78 -13.47 -0.66
CA ASP A 95 33.05 -14.63 -1.51
C ASP A 95 32.08 -15.78 -1.15
N HIS A 96 31.24 -16.16 -2.10
CA HIS A 96 30.34 -17.31 -1.95
C HIS A 96 31.15 -18.62 -2.07
N PRO A 97 30.79 -19.70 -1.35
CA PRO A 97 31.34 -21.03 -1.61
C PRO A 97 31.23 -21.44 -3.07
N ALA A 98 32.23 -22.13 -3.62
CA ALA A 98 32.19 -22.57 -5.02
C ALA A 98 31.07 -23.60 -5.25
N ILE A 99 30.17 -23.30 -6.18
CA ILE A 99 28.99 -24.13 -6.50
C ILE A 99 29.03 -24.63 -7.96
N PRO A 100 28.51 -25.83 -8.25
CA PRO A 100 28.24 -26.22 -9.63
C PRO A 100 27.06 -25.42 -10.19
N LEU A 101 27.06 -25.14 -11.49
CA LEU A 101 25.85 -24.67 -12.20
C LEU A 101 25.20 -25.86 -12.91
N LEU A 102 23.96 -26.12 -12.56
CA LEU A 102 23.18 -27.27 -13.03
C LEU A 102 21.94 -26.80 -13.79
N ASP A 103 21.56 -27.54 -14.83
CA ASP A 103 20.29 -27.33 -15.55
C ASP A 103 19.09 -27.92 -14.78
N GLU A 104 17.89 -27.86 -15.38
CA GLU A 104 16.64 -28.35 -14.76
C GLU A 104 16.59 -29.87 -14.56
N ASP A 105 17.37 -30.64 -15.31
CA ASP A 105 17.52 -32.09 -15.14
C ASP A 105 18.52 -32.41 -14.01
N GLY A 106 19.35 -31.44 -13.63
CA GLY A 106 20.43 -31.57 -12.65
C GLY A 106 21.77 -31.95 -13.27
N LYS A 107 21.92 -31.85 -14.61
CA LYS A 107 23.19 -32.06 -15.30
C LYS A 107 24.02 -30.77 -15.29
N HIS A 108 25.35 -30.90 -15.29
CA HIS A 108 26.22 -29.72 -15.29
C HIS A 108 26.11 -28.94 -16.62
N VAL A 109 26.02 -27.62 -16.55
CA VAL A 109 25.73 -26.77 -17.72
C VAL A 109 26.77 -26.87 -18.84
N LEU A 110 28.05 -27.10 -18.51
CA LEU A 110 29.10 -27.35 -19.52
C LEU A 110 28.91 -28.67 -20.27
N GLU A 111 28.19 -29.64 -19.71
CA GLU A 111 27.93 -30.93 -20.34
C GLU A 111 26.60 -30.98 -21.09
N SER A 112 25.65 -30.13 -20.74
CA SER A 112 24.32 -30.10 -21.36
C SER A 112 24.13 -28.97 -22.37
N GLY A 113 24.89 -27.88 -22.24
CA GLY A 113 24.64 -26.62 -22.98
C GLY A 113 23.34 -25.93 -22.60
N LYS A 114 22.57 -26.50 -21.65
CA LYS A 114 21.24 -26.02 -21.28
C LYS A 114 21.30 -24.79 -20.36
N PRO A 115 20.19 -24.03 -20.27
CA PRO A 115 20.02 -22.99 -19.26
C PRO A 115 20.13 -23.54 -17.82
N TYR A 116 20.76 -22.77 -16.92
CA TYR A 116 20.88 -23.14 -15.51
C TYR A 116 19.53 -23.03 -14.77
N SER A 117 19.37 -23.88 -13.78
CA SER A 117 18.28 -23.86 -12.80
C SER A 117 18.82 -23.36 -11.45
N PRO A 118 18.36 -22.21 -10.94
CA PRO A 118 18.59 -21.78 -9.56
C PRO A 118 18.19 -22.87 -8.54
N ARG A 119 17.05 -23.54 -8.78
CA ARG A 119 16.54 -24.60 -7.90
C ARG A 119 17.50 -25.79 -7.81
N LYS A 120 18.06 -26.25 -8.94
CA LYS A 120 19.02 -27.38 -8.95
C LYS A 120 20.41 -26.97 -8.50
N SER A 121 20.90 -25.79 -8.91
CA SER A 121 22.24 -25.32 -8.57
C SER A 121 22.37 -25.00 -7.07
N CYS A 122 21.44 -24.22 -6.51
CA CYS A 122 21.56 -23.72 -5.13
C CYS A 122 21.00 -24.70 -4.09
N ALA A 123 19.77 -25.21 -4.28
CA ALA A 123 19.17 -26.16 -3.34
C ALA A 123 19.63 -27.61 -3.58
N GLY A 124 19.87 -28.00 -4.83
CA GLY A 124 20.45 -29.32 -5.14
C GLY A 124 21.88 -29.52 -4.61
N SER A 125 22.62 -28.43 -4.38
CA SER A 125 23.91 -28.43 -3.66
C SER A 125 23.76 -28.48 -2.12
N GLY A 126 22.53 -28.42 -1.58
CA GLY A 126 22.24 -28.45 -0.14
C GLY A 126 22.51 -27.13 0.59
N CYS A 127 22.65 -26.00 -0.11
CA CYS A 127 23.03 -24.72 0.50
C CYS A 127 21.84 -23.87 0.97
N HIS A 128 20.67 -24.02 0.35
CA HIS A 128 19.49 -23.17 0.56
C HIS A 128 18.17 -23.94 0.37
N ASP A 129 17.19 -23.72 1.23
CA ASP A 129 15.79 -24.17 1.04
C ASP A 129 15.05 -23.27 0.02
N TYR A 130 15.20 -23.60 -1.27
CA TYR A 130 14.60 -22.86 -2.38
C TYR A 130 13.07 -22.75 -2.29
N ASP A 131 12.36 -23.78 -1.84
CA ASP A 131 10.89 -23.72 -1.77
C ASP A 131 10.41 -22.78 -0.66
N LYS A 132 11.12 -22.73 0.47
CA LYS A 132 10.83 -21.79 1.57
C LYS A 132 11.27 -20.34 1.26
N ILE A 133 12.32 -20.18 0.47
CA ILE A 133 12.72 -18.87 -0.06
C ILE A 133 11.63 -18.36 -1.03
N THR A 134 11.22 -19.19 -1.99
CA THR A 134 10.26 -18.82 -3.04
C THR A 134 8.79 -18.83 -2.61
N SER A 135 8.46 -19.29 -1.40
CA SER A 135 7.15 -19.08 -0.78
C SER A 135 6.99 -17.68 -0.16
N ALA A 136 8.00 -16.82 -0.23
CA ALA A 136 7.89 -15.44 0.24
C ALA A 136 7.12 -14.54 -0.74
N TYR A 137 6.50 -13.49 -0.21
CA TYR A 137 5.60 -12.62 -0.98
C TYR A 137 6.23 -12.01 -2.24
N HIS A 138 7.53 -11.70 -2.22
CA HIS A 138 8.21 -11.08 -3.36
C HIS A 138 8.41 -12.04 -4.56
N PHE A 139 8.10 -13.33 -4.39
CA PHE A 139 8.02 -14.35 -5.44
C PHE A 139 6.57 -14.78 -5.71
N GLU A 140 5.74 -14.87 -4.66
CA GLU A 140 4.36 -15.34 -4.79
C GLU A 140 3.39 -14.27 -5.29
N MET A 141 3.62 -13.00 -4.93
CA MET A 141 2.76 -11.86 -5.26
C MET A 141 1.25 -12.12 -5.06
N GLY A 142 0.90 -12.91 -4.03
CA GLY A 142 -0.48 -13.28 -3.66
C GLY A 142 -1.08 -14.46 -4.42
N ARG A 143 -0.28 -15.20 -5.21
CA ARG A 143 -0.72 -16.43 -5.91
C ARG A 143 -1.14 -17.53 -4.94
N ASP A 144 -0.41 -17.70 -3.85
CA ASP A 144 -0.65 -18.66 -2.77
C ASP A 144 -1.99 -18.45 -2.05
N GLU A 145 -2.56 -17.24 -2.14
CA GLU A 145 -3.91 -16.90 -1.64
C GLU A 145 -4.95 -16.70 -2.77
N GLY A 146 -4.58 -17.02 -4.01
CA GLY A 146 -5.41 -16.79 -5.19
C GLY A 146 -6.75 -17.53 -5.13
N ASN A 147 -7.86 -16.78 -5.23
CA ASN A 147 -9.22 -17.30 -5.12
C ASN A 147 -10.19 -16.49 -5.98
N ASP A 148 -10.99 -17.18 -6.82
CA ASP A 148 -12.03 -16.58 -7.68
C ASP A 148 -13.16 -15.87 -6.90
N ASN A 149 -13.17 -15.99 -5.57
CA ASN A 149 -14.06 -15.28 -4.66
C ASN A 149 -13.38 -14.16 -3.86
N PHE A 150 -12.06 -13.96 -3.97
CA PHE A 150 -11.29 -12.98 -3.19
C PHE A 150 -11.97 -11.61 -3.19
N GLY A 151 -12.19 -11.05 -4.39
CA GLY A 151 -12.88 -9.78 -4.56
C GLY A 151 -14.33 -9.73 -4.06
N LYS A 152 -15.02 -10.87 -3.95
CA LYS A 152 -16.44 -10.95 -3.58
C LYS A 152 -16.69 -10.83 -2.08
N PHE A 153 -15.66 -11.00 -1.26
CA PHE A 153 -15.72 -10.73 0.19
C PHE A 153 -15.73 -9.24 0.51
N ASN A 154 -15.29 -8.42 -0.44
CA ASN A 154 -15.16 -6.98 -0.28
C ASN A 154 -16.52 -6.26 -0.48
N ASN A 155 -16.78 -5.24 0.34
CA ASN A 155 -17.96 -4.38 0.22
C ASN A 155 -17.88 -3.43 -0.99
N PHE A 156 -16.68 -3.08 -1.46
CA PHE A 156 -16.46 -2.16 -2.58
C PHE A 156 -16.65 -2.86 -3.93
N LEU A 157 -17.52 -2.28 -4.78
CA LEU A 157 -17.95 -2.88 -6.04
C LEU A 157 -16.77 -3.16 -6.99
N GLY A 158 -15.77 -2.27 -7.03
CA GLY A 158 -14.58 -2.42 -7.88
C GLY A 158 -13.70 -3.62 -7.54
N ALA A 159 -13.62 -3.97 -6.26
CA ALA A 159 -12.81 -5.09 -5.79
C ALA A 159 -13.36 -6.45 -6.23
N LYS A 160 -14.64 -6.57 -6.60
CA LYS A 160 -15.27 -7.85 -7.02
C LYS A 160 -14.60 -8.54 -8.21
N SER A 161 -13.83 -7.80 -8.99
CA SER A 161 -13.05 -8.34 -10.11
C SER A 161 -11.76 -9.03 -9.68
N LEU A 162 -11.23 -8.74 -8.49
CA LEU A 162 -9.93 -9.25 -8.03
C LEU A 162 -10.00 -10.74 -7.67
N VAL A 163 -8.91 -11.44 -7.98
CA VAL A 163 -8.78 -12.91 -7.83
C VAL A 163 -7.66 -13.31 -6.88
N SER A 164 -7.02 -12.34 -6.22
CA SER A 164 -5.97 -12.51 -5.21
C SER A 164 -5.72 -11.18 -4.50
N PRO A 165 -5.00 -11.18 -3.36
CA PRO A 165 -4.51 -9.96 -2.76
C PRO A 165 -3.45 -9.28 -3.62
N GLY A 166 -2.28 -9.90 -3.80
CA GLY A 166 -1.09 -9.24 -4.35
C GLY A 166 -1.11 -8.94 -5.85
N TRP A 167 0.05 -8.59 -6.41
CA TRP A 167 0.18 -8.19 -7.81
C TRP A 167 -0.37 -9.24 -8.80
N PHE A 168 -0.29 -10.55 -8.47
CA PHE A 168 -0.81 -11.66 -9.29
C PHE A 168 -2.35 -11.79 -9.22
N GLY A 169 -3.09 -10.77 -9.68
CA GLY A 169 -4.56 -10.78 -9.76
C GLY A 169 -5.30 -9.77 -8.87
N GLY A 170 -4.57 -9.01 -8.06
CA GLY A 170 -5.01 -7.78 -7.41
C GLY A 170 -4.90 -6.55 -8.33
N PHE A 171 -4.96 -5.35 -7.75
CA PHE A 171 -4.84 -4.10 -8.52
C PHE A 171 -3.39 -3.80 -8.93
N ASN A 172 -3.09 -3.93 -10.23
CA ASN A 172 -1.75 -3.65 -10.72
C ASN A 172 -1.39 -2.14 -10.67
N CYS A 173 -0.14 -1.84 -10.33
CA CYS A 173 0.35 -0.48 -10.11
C CYS A 173 0.45 0.39 -11.38
N MET A 174 0.44 -0.22 -12.58
CA MET A 174 0.73 0.45 -13.86
C MET A 174 -0.50 0.78 -14.73
N GLY A 175 -1.68 0.21 -14.45
CA GLY A 175 -2.82 0.26 -15.37
C GLY A 175 -3.61 1.58 -15.43
N GLY A 176 -3.54 2.44 -14.41
CA GLY A 176 -4.53 3.51 -14.22
C GLY A 176 -5.96 2.95 -14.24
N SER A 177 -6.95 3.73 -14.68
CA SER A 177 -8.35 3.31 -14.89
C SER A 177 -8.56 2.28 -16.03
N ILE A 178 -7.48 1.67 -16.54
CA ILE A 178 -7.49 0.60 -17.53
C ILE A 178 -6.57 -0.53 -17.04
N PRO A 179 -6.79 -1.08 -15.83
CA PRO A 179 -5.98 -2.19 -15.35
C PRO A 179 -6.17 -3.40 -16.25
N THR A 180 -5.22 -4.31 -16.14
CA THR A 180 -5.22 -5.57 -16.88
C THR A 180 -5.64 -6.64 -15.90
N LEU A 181 -6.72 -7.36 -16.21
CA LEU A 181 -7.34 -8.29 -15.29
C LEU A 181 -6.87 -9.73 -15.58
N LEU A 182 -6.24 -10.34 -14.57
CA LEU A 182 -5.98 -11.78 -14.56
C LEU A 182 -7.31 -12.55 -14.62
N ALA A 183 -7.35 -13.61 -15.41
CA ALA A 183 -8.50 -14.51 -15.49
C ALA A 183 -8.74 -15.18 -14.12
N ASN A 184 -10.01 -15.49 -13.83
CA ASN A 184 -10.36 -16.43 -12.78
C ASN A 184 -9.65 -17.76 -13.07
N LYS A 185 -9.35 -18.56 -12.04
CA LYS A 185 -8.89 -19.93 -12.26
C LYS A 185 -9.97 -20.74 -12.97
N LYS A 186 -11.23 -20.62 -12.58
CA LYS A 186 -12.35 -21.35 -13.19
C LYS A 186 -13.22 -20.42 -14.03
N ASN A 187 -13.15 -20.59 -15.36
CA ASN A 187 -13.97 -19.84 -16.33
C ASN A 187 -14.98 -20.81 -16.96
N GLY A 188 -16.28 -20.48 -16.89
CA GLY A 188 -17.33 -21.38 -17.37
C GLY A 188 -17.48 -21.44 -18.90
N TYR A 189 -16.93 -20.47 -19.61
CA TYR A 189 -16.97 -20.33 -21.07
C TYR A 189 -15.89 -19.34 -21.54
N LYS A 190 -15.55 -19.36 -22.83
CA LYS A 190 -14.42 -18.60 -23.43
C LYS A 190 -14.44 -17.11 -23.12
N GLU A 191 -15.62 -16.49 -23.18
CA GLU A 191 -15.80 -15.06 -22.97
C GLU A 191 -15.65 -14.64 -21.49
N MET A 192 -15.68 -15.58 -20.52
CA MET A 192 -15.27 -15.28 -19.13
C MET A 192 -13.75 -15.14 -18.98
N PHE A 193 -12.96 -15.64 -19.92
CA PHE A 193 -11.51 -15.52 -19.84
C PHE A 193 -11.12 -14.05 -20.03
N ARG A 194 -10.40 -13.47 -19.06
CA ARG A 194 -10.11 -12.02 -19.03
C ARG A 194 -8.90 -11.64 -19.89
N ASP A 195 -8.17 -10.58 -19.53
CA ASP A 195 -7.09 -10.04 -20.36
C ASP A 195 -5.92 -11.02 -20.52
N TYR A 196 -5.53 -11.71 -19.45
CA TYR A 196 -4.45 -12.71 -19.45
C TYR A 196 -4.76 -13.90 -18.54
N GLY A 197 -4.16 -15.05 -18.85
CA GLY A 197 -3.93 -16.11 -17.86
C GLY A 197 -2.57 -15.93 -17.17
N ALA A 198 -2.14 -16.94 -16.41
CA ALA A 198 -0.86 -16.88 -15.69
C ALA A 198 0.34 -16.58 -16.61
N ALA A 199 0.44 -17.25 -17.77
CA ALA A 199 1.52 -17.03 -18.73
C ALA A 199 1.57 -15.58 -19.27
N GLY A 200 0.46 -15.03 -19.77
CA GLY A 200 0.40 -13.62 -20.19
C GLY A 200 0.59 -12.61 -19.05
N PHE A 201 0.45 -13.05 -17.80
CA PHE A 201 0.81 -12.27 -16.62
C PHE A 201 2.32 -12.34 -16.31
N ILE A 202 2.98 -13.46 -16.64
CA ILE A 202 4.45 -13.58 -16.65
C ILE A 202 5.05 -12.66 -17.74
N ASP A 203 4.38 -12.39 -18.85
CA ASP A 203 4.87 -11.38 -19.82
C ASP A 203 4.93 -9.96 -19.22
N CYS A 204 4.11 -9.69 -18.20
CA CYS A 204 4.18 -8.45 -17.41
C CYS A 204 5.24 -8.49 -16.29
N SER A 205 5.95 -9.60 -16.12
CA SER A 205 6.86 -9.90 -15.00
C SER A 205 8.30 -9.43 -15.20
N SER A 206 8.55 -8.53 -16.17
CA SER A 206 9.83 -7.80 -16.27
C SER A 206 10.18 -6.99 -15.00
N CYS A 207 9.24 -6.85 -14.07
CA CYS A 207 9.42 -6.23 -12.76
C CYS A 207 9.43 -7.25 -11.59
N HIS A 208 9.61 -8.54 -11.88
CA HIS A 208 9.54 -9.64 -10.91
C HIS A 208 10.70 -10.61 -11.08
N VAL A 209 11.22 -11.10 -9.96
CA VAL A 209 12.43 -11.93 -9.89
C VAL A 209 12.24 -13.36 -10.40
N GLY A 210 11.01 -13.77 -10.74
CA GLY A 210 10.67 -15.18 -10.99
C GLY A 210 10.29 -15.90 -9.70
N GLY A 211 10.24 -17.23 -9.70
CA GLY A 211 9.74 -18.00 -8.57
C GLY A 211 8.23 -17.83 -8.35
N GLY A 212 7.68 -18.49 -7.33
CA GLY A 212 6.26 -18.39 -6.95
C GLY A 212 5.31 -18.57 -8.14
N PHE A 213 4.63 -17.50 -8.57
CA PHE A 213 3.72 -17.52 -9.73
C PHE A 213 4.39 -17.73 -11.09
N GLY A 214 5.71 -17.54 -11.19
CA GLY A 214 6.52 -17.91 -12.35
C GLY A 214 6.72 -19.42 -12.52
N GLU A 215 6.43 -20.20 -11.47
CA GLU A 215 6.65 -21.66 -11.45
C GLU A 215 5.40 -22.49 -11.13
N LYS A 216 4.53 -22.00 -10.24
CA LYS A 216 3.46 -22.77 -9.59
C LYS A 216 2.07 -22.22 -9.96
N ASP A 217 1.10 -23.11 -10.17
CA ASP A 217 -0.32 -22.78 -10.32
C ASP A 217 -0.91 -22.31 -8.97
N ARG A 218 -2.15 -21.81 -8.94
CA ARG A 218 -2.79 -21.35 -7.68
C ARG A 218 -3.05 -22.46 -6.64
N HIS A 219 -2.79 -23.73 -6.95
CA HIS A 219 -2.77 -24.82 -5.96
C HIS A 219 -1.36 -25.13 -5.44
N GLY A 220 -0.32 -24.47 -5.94
CA GLY A 220 1.08 -24.68 -5.55
C GLY A 220 1.81 -25.77 -6.33
N ILE A 221 1.19 -26.34 -7.37
CA ILE A 221 1.78 -27.39 -8.22
C ILE A 221 2.57 -26.71 -9.34
N ARG A 222 3.79 -27.18 -9.66
CA ARG A 222 4.56 -26.57 -10.75
C ARG A 222 3.84 -26.77 -12.09
N TYR A 223 3.83 -25.77 -12.97
CA TYR A 223 3.01 -25.86 -14.19
C TYR A 223 3.37 -27.05 -15.09
N THR A 224 4.65 -27.44 -15.14
CA THR A 224 5.16 -28.60 -15.89
C THR A 224 4.96 -29.96 -15.19
N GLU A 225 4.44 -29.98 -13.95
CA GLU A 225 4.17 -31.21 -13.18
C GLU A 225 2.67 -31.56 -13.19
N ARG A 226 1.82 -30.71 -13.79
CA ARG A 226 0.38 -30.92 -13.88
C ARG A 226 0.03 -31.85 -15.04
N ASP A 227 -0.68 -32.94 -14.76
CA ASP A 227 -1.27 -33.78 -15.80
C ASP A 227 -2.16 -32.93 -16.75
N PRO A 228 -1.80 -32.83 -18.05
CA PRO A 228 -2.53 -32.03 -19.01
C PRO A 228 -4.00 -32.42 -19.19
N ALA A 229 -4.38 -33.67 -18.88
CA ALA A 229 -5.75 -34.16 -18.95
C ALA A 229 -6.63 -33.69 -17.78
N THR A 230 -6.02 -33.26 -16.65
CA THR A 230 -6.75 -32.74 -15.48
C THR A 230 -7.09 -31.24 -15.57
N ILE A 231 -6.60 -30.56 -16.61
CA ILE A 231 -6.76 -29.11 -16.79
C ILE A 231 -8.13 -28.84 -17.42
N PRO A 232 -9.05 -28.14 -16.74
CA PRO A 232 -10.34 -27.82 -17.33
C PRO A 232 -10.19 -26.76 -18.45
N PRO A 233 -11.10 -26.74 -19.45
CA PRO A 233 -11.11 -25.70 -20.47
C PRO A 233 -11.13 -24.30 -19.87
N TYR A 234 -10.32 -23.41 -20.43
CA TYR A 234 -10.19 -22.01 -19.99
C TYR A 234 -9.70 -21.84 -18.54
N ASP A 235 -8.96 -22.80 -17.96
CA ASP A 235 -8.32 -22.61 -16.65
C ASP A 235 -7.36 -21.39 -16.70
N GLY A 236 -7.55 -20.43 -15.79
CA GLY A 236 -6.78 -19.18 -15.76
C GLY A 236 -5.28 -19.34 -15.55
N ASP A 237 -4.82 -20.52 -15.11
CA ASP A 237 -3.41 -20.84 -14.89
C ASP A 237 -2.76 -21.57 -16.09
N TYR A 238 -3.57 -22.12 -17.01
CA TYR A 238 -3.10 -22.99 -18.10
C TYR A 238 -3.62 -22.61 -19.49
N TYR A 239 -4.46 -21.58 -19.59
CA TYR A 239 -4.84 -20.94 -20.84
C TYR A 239 -4.29 -19.52 -20.87
N ASN A 240 -4.14 -18.95 -22.07
CA ASN A 240 -3.79 -17.55 -22.26
C ASN A 240 -4.64 -16.91 -23.38
N ARG A 241 -4.72 -15.57 -23.38
CA ARG A 241 -5.43 -14.79 -24.40
C ARG A 241 -4.43 -14.09 -25.30
N GLY A 242 -4.68 -14.10 -26.61
CA GLY A 242 -3.80 -13.49 -27.61
C GLY A 242 -2.63 -14.38 -28.05
N THR A 243 -2.60 -15.65 -27.62
CA THR A 243 -1.68 -16.67 -28.15
C THR A 243 -2.44 -17.91 -28.62
N ASP A 244 -1.84 -18.67 -29.54
CA ASP A 244 -2.32 -19.99 -29.99
C ASP A 244 -1.83 -21.13 -29.07
N GLU A 245 -2.14 -22.39 -29.40
CA GLU A 245 -1.67 -23.57 -28.66
C GLU A 245 -0.15 -23.83 -28.75
N ASN A 246 0.56 -23.16 -29.66
CA ASN A 246 2.01 -23.19 -29.77
C ASN A 246 2.66 -22.04 -28.99
N ASN A 247 1.89 -21.28 -28.20
CA ASN A 247 2.27 -20.03 -27.55
C ASN A 247 2.60 -18.88 -28.53
N GLU A 248 2.35 -18.99 -29.83
CA GLU A 248 2.64 -17.92 -30.79
C GLU A 248 1.61 -16.79 -30.73
N ASP A 249 2.01 -15.55 -31.05
CA ASP A 249 1.11 -14.38 -30.97
C ASP A 249 0.02 -14.43 -32.04
N THR A 250 -1.20 -14.07 -31.65
CA THR A 250 -2.38 -14.08 -32.54
C THR A 250 -3.40 -13.04 -32.09
N ASP A 251 -4.60 -13.05 -32.67
CA ASP A 251 -5.65 -12.11 -32.31
C ASP A 251 -6.08 -12.24 -30.83
N LYS A 252 -6.43 -11.10 -30.22
CA LYS A 252 -6.76 -10.98 -28.80
C LYS A 252 -8.10 -11.62 -28.43
N LEU A 253 -8.92 -12.05 -29.39
CA LEU A 253 -10.10 -12.87 -29.14
C LEU A 253 -9.78 -14.38 -29.03
N THR A 254 -8.59 -14.81 -29.48
CA THR A 254 -8.11 -16.19 -29.27
C THR A 254 -7.82 -16.44 -27.80
N VAL A 255 -8.22 -17.62 -27.33
CA VAL A 255 -7.90 -18.15 -26.00
C VAL A 255 -7.50 -19.60 -26.20
N ALA A 256 -6.22 -19.91 -26.01
CA ALA A 256 -5.65 -21.24 -26.22
C ALA A 256 -4.96 -21.75 -24.96
N LYS A 257 -4.68 -23.06 -24.92
CA LYS A 257 -3.94 -23.69 -23.83
C LYS A 257 -2.46 -23.33 -23.98
N TRP A 258 -1.81 -22.96 -22.88
CA TRP A 258 -0.38 -22.64 -22.87
C TRP A 258 0.46 -23.91 -22.73
N ASP A 259 1.49 -24.05 -23.56
CA ASP A 259 2.50 -25.09 -23.42
C ASP A 259 3.64 -24.62 -22.50
N TRP A 260 3.57 -25.05 -21.24
CA TRP A 260 4.59 -24.81 -20.23
C TRP A 260 5.88 -25.63 -20.42
N HIS A 261 5.85 -26.72 -21.21
CA HIS A 261 7.08 -27.44 -21.58
C HIS A 261 7.81 -26.72 -22.72
N LYS A 262 7.09 -26.06 -23.65
CA LYS A 262 7.71 -25.19 -24.66
C LYS A 262 8.33 -23.94 -24.05
N SER A 263 7.63 -23.21 -23.17
CA SER A 263 8.19 -21.99 -22.53
C SER A 263 9.19 -22.30 -21.40
N GLY A 264 9.01 -23.44 -20.74
CA GLY A 264 9.58 -23.72 -19.43
C GLY A 264 9.00 -22.81 -18.33
N LEU A 265 9.63 -22.86 -17.15
CA LEU A 265 9.23 -22.11 -15.94
C LEU A 265 10.15 -20.92 -15.69
N LEU A 266 9.61 -19.83 -15.15
CA LEU A 266 10.39 -18.68 -14.69
C LEU A 266 10.85 -18.89 -13.24
N GLU A 267 11.93 -19.64 -13.05
CA GLU A 267 12.56 -19.83 -11.73
C GLU A 267 13.10 -18.50 -11.13
N ALA A 268 13.29 -18.50 -9.82
CA ALA A 268 13.72 -17.36 -9.04
C ALA A 268 15.17 -16.97 -9.32
N ASP A 269 15.35 -15.75 -9.82
CA ASP A 269 16.66 -15.14 -9.99
C ASP A 269 17.14 -14.55 -8.66
N CYS A 270 17.76 -15.42 -7.84
CA CYS A 270 18.36 -15.01 -6.57
C CYS A 270 19.44 -13.93 -6.75
N MET A 271 20.16 -13.96 -7.88
CA MET A 271 21.25 -13.04 -8.14
C MET A 271 20.76 -11.60 -8.37
N TRP A 272 19.54 -11.39 -8.86
CA TRP A 272 18.93 -10.05 -8.88
C TRP A 272 18.93 -9.38 -7.49
N CYS A 273 18.70 -10.15 -6.41
CA CYS A 273 18.79 -9.62 -5.04
C CYS A 273 20.22 -9.64 -4.47
N HIS A 274 21.07 -10.58 -4.89
CA HIS A 274 22.37 -10.85 -4.25
C HIS A 274 23.61 -10.38 -5.05
N VAL A 275 23.46 -9.83 -6.25
CA VAL A 275 24.55 -9.20 -7.02
C VAL A 275 24.76 -7.74 -6.61
N ASN A 276 26.01 -7.33 -6.39
CA ASN A 276 26.36 -5.91 -6.25
C ASN A 276 26.67 -5.34 -7.65
N SER A 277 26.14 -4.16 -7.97
CA SER A 277 26.25 -3.56 -9.31
C SER A 277 27.67 -3.18 -9.72
N ASP A 278 28.57 -2.89 -8.78
CA ASP A 278 29.99 -2.59 -9.06
C ASP A 278 30.78 -3.84 -9.48
N THR A 279 30.24 -5.03 -9.21
CA THR A 279 30.79 -6.33 -9.65
C THR A 279 30.22 -6.80 -11.00
N MET A 280 29.38 -6.00 -11.64
CA MET A 280 28.77 -6.32 -12.93
C MET A 280 29.44 -5.54 -14.08
N THR A 281 29.28 -6.06 -15.29
CA THR A 281 29.77 -5.50 -16.55
C THR A 281 28.71 -5.63 -17.63
N LEU A 282 28.68 -4.73 -18.61
CA LEU A 282 27.78 -4.89 -19.74
C LEU A 282 28.21 -6.08 -20.61
N PRO A 283 27.27 -6.88 -21.16
CA PRO A 283 27.58 -7.85 -22.21
C PRO A 283 28.16 -7.19 -23.45
N ASP A 284 27.53 -6.09 -23.88
CA ASP A 284 27.80 -5.27 -25.04
C ASP A 284 27.44 -3.81 -24.70
N GLU A 285 28.27 -2.83 -25.05
CA GLU A 285 28.03 -1.41 -24.73
C GLU A 285 26.74 -0.85 -25.33
N ARG A 286 26.21 -1.45 -26.42
CA ARG A 286 24.92 -1.05 -27.01
C ARG A 286 23.73 -1.34 -26.09
N MET A 287 23.88 -2.24 -25.12
CA MET A 287 22.84 -2.57 -24.14
C MET A 287 22.71 -1.51 -23.02
N LYS A 288 23.57 -0.49 -23.01
CA LYS A 288 23.64 0.54 -21.97
C LYS A 288 22.40 1.44 -21.97
N GLY A 289 21.62 1.34 -20.91
CA GLY A 289 20.40 2.11 -20.72
C GLY A 289 20.55 3.28 -19.76
N ARG A 290 19.45 3.99 -19.54
CA ARG A 290 19.36 5.13 -18.60
C ARG A 290 18.98 4.72 -17.16
N ARG A 291 19.07 3.44 -16.81
CA ARG A 291 18.58 2.89 -15.53
C ARG A 291 19.67 2.20 -14.70
N GLY A 292 20.93 2.35 -15.09
CA GLY A 292 22.06 1.67 -14.47
C GLY A 292 22.07 0.17 -14.71
N MET A 293 23.14 -0.48 -14.24
CA MET A 293 23.47 -1.86 -14.59
C MET A 293 22.34 -2.88 -14.29
N ILE A 294 21.66 -2.76 -13.14
CA ILE A 294 20.52 -3.62 -12.79
C ILE A 294 19.31 -3.37 -13.72
N GLY A 295 19.11 -2.12 -14.16
CA GLY A 295 18.06 -1.77 -15.12
C GLY A 295 18.32 -2.32 -16.52
N ASP A 296 19.60 -2.41 -16.91
CA ASP A 296 20.04 -2.91 -18.21
C ASP A 296 19.97 -4.45 -18.24
N TYR A 297 20.46 -5.12 -17.19
CA TYR A 297 20.25 -6.55 -16.95
C TYR A 297 18.75 -6.93 -16.97
N ARG A 298 17.90 -6.14 -16.29
CA ARG A 298 16.44 -6.37 -16.30
C ARG A 298 15.83 -6.23 -17.70
N SER A 299 16.36 -5.30 -18.50
CA SER A 299 15.90 -5.10 -19.87
C SER A 299 16.33 -6.27 -20.76
N ALA A 300 17.56 -6.77 -20.62
CA ALA A 300 18.01 -7.98 -21.27
C ALA A 300 17.19 -9.23 -20.88
N ARG A 301 16.89 -9.40 -19.59
CA ARG A 301 16.03 -10.49 -19.09
C ARG A 301 14.60 -10.42 -19.63
N ARG A 302 14.09 -9.20 -19.89
CA ARG A 302 12.75 -8.99 -20.44
C ARG A 302 12.63 -9.56 -21.85
N GLU A 303 13.66 -9.46 -22.70
CA GLU A 303 13.56 -9.91 -24.09
C GLU A 303 13.33 -11.44 -24.19
N PHE A 304 14.00 -12.23 -23.33
CA PHE A 304 13.70 -13.67 -23.17
C PHE A 304 12.24 -13.93 -22.76
N ILE A 305 11.66 -13.08 -21.92
CA ILE A 305 10.27 -13.21 -21.45
C ILE A 305 9.29 -12.86 -22.57
N SER A 306 9.49 -11.76 -23.32
CA SER A 306 8.63 -11.41 -24.45
C SER A 306 8.72 -12.40 -25.61
N GLU A 307 9.87 -13.08 -25.78
CA GLU A 307 10.02 -14.22 -26.69
C GLU A 307 9.57 -15.56 -26.08
N LYS A 308 8.96 -15.53 -24.88
CA LYS A 308 8.29 -16.65 -24.19
C LYS A 308 9.22 -17.79 -23.79
N GLN A 309 10.52 -17.47 -23.67
CA GLN A 309 11.60 -18.37 -23.25
C GLN A 309 11.83 -18.26 -21.74
N PHE A 310 10.79 -18.49 -20.94
CA PHE A 310 10.80 -18.26 -19.49
C PHE A 310 11.94 -18.99 -18.76
N ARG A 311 12.25 -20.24 -19.17
CA ARG A 311 13.38 -21.01 -18.64
C ARG A 311 14.75 -20.37 -18.90
N TYR A 312 14.91 -19.63 -19.99
CA TYR A 312 16.17 -19.00 -20.37
C TYR A 312 16.40 -17.66 -19.64
N ALA A 313 15.35 -16.97 -19.21
CA ALA A 313 15.42 -15.62 -18.63
C ALA A 313 16.32 -15.49 -17.37
N ALA A 314 16.49 -16.55 -16.56
CA ALA A 314 17.41 -16.50 -15.41
C ALA A 314 18.89 -16.40 -15.85
N ASN A 315 19.25 -16.96 -17.00
CA ASN A 315 20.63 -17.10 -17.47
C ASN A 315 21.31 -15.76 -17.74
N THR A 316 20.53 -14.73 -18.04
CA THR A 316 21.01 -13.39 -18.39
C THR A 316 21.98 -12.83 -17.34
N ILE A 317 21.82 -13.15 -16.06
CA ILE A 317 22.70 -12.60 -15.01
C ILE A 317 24.16 -13.07 -15.14
N TRP A 318 24.42 -14.28 -15.66
CA TRP A 318 25.76 -14.85 -15.84
C TRP A 318 26.56 -14.24 -17.00
N GLU A 319 25.91 -13.42 -17.82
CA GLU A 319 26.54 -12.60 -18.85
C GLU A 319 26.96 -11.21 -18.30
N PHE A 320 26.34 -10.76 -17.22
CA PHE A 320 26.63 -9.48 -16.57
C PHE A 320 27.62 -9.59 -15.41
N VAL A 321 27.56 -10.67 -14.61
CA VAL A 321 28.45 -10.84 -13.44
C VAL A 321 29.90 -11.03 -13.88
N ASN A 322 30.81 -10.18 -13.36
CA ASN A 322 32.26 -10.34 -13.55
C ASN A 322 32.86 -11.15 -12.39
N LEU A 323 33.25 -12.39 -12.66
CA LEU A 323 33.85 -13.32 -11.69
C LEU A 323 35.29 -12.93 -11.29
N ASN A 324 35.90 -12.00 -12.02
CA ASN A 324 37.18 -11.38 -11.71
C ASN A 324 37.02 -9.99 -11.04
N ALA A 325 35.83 -9.59 -10.61
CA ALA A 325 35.63 -8.33 -9.89
C ALA A 325 36.58 -8.21 -8.67
N GLY A 326 37.41 -7.17 -8.68
CA GLY A 326 38.46 -6.94 -7.67
C GLY A 326 39.81 -7.61 -7.96
N LYS A 327 40.02 -8.18 -9.16
CA LYS A 327 41.31 -8.65 -9.67
C LYS A 327 41.75 -7.80 -10.87
N GLU A 328 43.04 -7.72 -11.15
CA GLU A 328 43.55 -7.15 -12.40
C GLU A 328 43.28 -8.10 -13.58
N GLY A 329 42.86 -7.54 -14.72
CA GLY A 329 42.61 -8.26 -15.97
C GLY A 329 41.22 -8.04 -16.55
N GLU A 330 40.93 -8.74 -17.65
CA GLU A 330 39.65 -8.65 -18.35
C GLU A 330 38.48 -9.25 -17.53
N PRO A 331 37.24 -8.74 -17.70
CA PRO A 331 36.05 -9.32 -17.08
C PRO A 331 35.84 -10.78 -17.47
N LEU A 332 35.71 -11.66 -16.47
CA LEU A 332 35.41 -13.06 -16.68
C LEU A 332 33.91 -13.32 -16.49
N LYS A 333 33.21 -13.55 -17.60
CA LYS A 333 31.79 -13.91 -17.65
C LYS A 333 31.63 -15.43 -17.74
N ALA A 334 30.57 -15.98 -17.14
CA ALA A 334 30.29 -17.42 -17.23
C ALA A 334 29.50 -17.80 -18.48
N LEU A 335 28.77 -16.85 -19.06
CA LEU A 335 27.89 -17.05 -20.21
C LEU A 335 28.02 -15.91 -21.23
N THR A 336 27.79 -16.22 -22.51
CA THR A 336 27.40 -15.24 -23.53
C THR A 336 26.13 -15.67 -24.26
N VAL A 337 25.35 -14.70 -24.75
CA VAL A 337 24.10 -14.92 -25.48
C VAL A 337 24.23 -14.36 -26.89
N GLU A 338 23.88 -15.16 -27.90
CA GLU A 338 23.90 -14.69 -29.29
C GLU A 338 22.71 -13.77 -29.61
N ARG A 339 23.02 -12.67 -30.30
CA ARG A 339 22.07 -11.61 -30.66
C ARG A 339 22.21 -11.24 -32.13
N GLU A 340 21.11 -10.84 -32.73
CA GLU A 340 21.08 -10.16 -34.02
C GLU A 340 20.60 -8.73 -33.80
N TRP A 341 21.44 -7.76 -34.18
CA TRP A 341 21.19 -6.33 -33.96
C TRP A 341 20.57 -5.71 -35.20
N ASP A 342 19.74 -4.69 -35.01
CA ASP A 342 19.24 -3.87 -36.11
C ASP A 342 20.37 -3.08 -36.81
N GLU A 343 20.07 -2.50 -37.98
CA GLU A 343 21.04 -1.72 -38.77
C GLU A 343 21.55 -0.46 -38.02
N GLU A 344 20.79 0.04 -37.05
CA GLU A 344 21.12 1.24 -36.26
C GLU A 344 21.91 0.91 -34.98
N GLY A 345 22.05 -0.37 -34.64
CA GLY A 345 22.65 -0.87 -33.40
C GLY A 345 21.88 -0.53 -32.12
N LYS A 346 20.55 -0.30 -32.21
CA LYS A 346 19.71 0.19 -31.11
C LYS A 346 18.92 -0.92 -30.43
N ASP A 347 18.20 -1.72 -31.21
CA ASP A 347 17.46 -2.89 -30.73
C ASP A 347 18.12 -4.19 -31.24
N TYR A 348 17.76 -5.32 -30.62
CA TYR A 348 18.21 -6.65 -31.02
C TYR A 348 17.12 -7.72 -30.83
N THR A 349 17.28 -8.85 -31.52
CA THR A 349 16.53 -10.08 -31.30
C THR A 349 17.45 -11.18 -30.79
N LEU A 350 16.90 -12.15 -30.06
CA LEU A 350 17.67 -13.32 -29.61
C LEU A 350 17.86 -14.30 -30.78
N LYS A 351 19.11 -14.68 -31.08
CA LYS A 351 19.36 -15.73 -32.07
C LYS A 351 18.91 -17.07 -31.52
N LYS A 352 18.30 -17.88 -32.40
CA LYS A 352 17.71 -19.16 -32.05
C LYS A 352 18.33 -20.33 -32.81
N ASP A 353 18.35 -21.49 -32.17
CA ASP A 353 18.64 -22.77 -32.80
C ASP A 353 17.46 -23.26 -33.68
N ALA A 354 17.60 -24.45 -34.26
CA ALA A 354 16.58 -25.05 -35.13
C ALA A 354 15.28 -25.39 -34.36
N GLU A 355 15.38 -25.57 -33.05
CA GLU A 355 14.30 -25.85 -32.11
C GLU A 355 13.63 -24.57 -31.58
N GLY A 356 14.09 -23.39 -32.02
CA GLY A 356 13.53 -22.09 -31.65
C GLY A 356 13.95 -21.59 -30.26
N LYS A 357 15.02 -22.15 -29.68
CA LYS A 357 15.55 -21.78 -28.36
C LYS A 357 16.72 -20.79 -28.48
N PRO A 358 16.87 -19.83 -27.55
CA PRO A 358 18.00 -18.90 -27.56
C PRO A 358 19.35 -19.60 -27.50
N ILE A 359 20.27 -19.22 -28.39
CA ILE A 359 21.63 -19.76 -28.40
C ILE A 359 22.46 -19.09 -27.30
N ILE A 360 22.99 -19.91 -26.39
CA ILE A 360 23.81 -19.49 -25.26
C ILE A 360 25.11 -20.30 -25.20
N HIS A 361 26.20 -19.68 -24.79
CA HIS A 361 27.53 -20.31 -24.72
C HIS A 361 28.10 -20.20 -23.31
N TRP A 362 28.27 -21.34 -22.63
CA TRP A 362 28.94 -21.41 -21.33
C TRP A 362 30.46 -21.38 -21.49
N ASN A 363 31.13 -20.52 -20.73
CA ASN A 363 32.57 -20.37 -20.74
C ASN A 363 33.25 -21.37 -19.77
N PRO A 364 34.01 -22.38 -20.24
CA PRO A 364 34.63 -23.36 -19.35
C PRO A 364 35.66 -22.76 -18.39
N VAL A 365 36.29 -21.63 -18.75
CA VAL A 365 37.31 -20.94 -17.94
C VAL A 365 36.71 -20.27 -16.69
N ALA A 366 35.39 -20.10 -16.64
CA ALA A 366 34.67 -19.60 -15.47
C ALA A 366 34.54 -20.62 -14.32
N PHE A 367 34.92 -21.89 -14.56
CA PHE A 367 34.75 -23.00 -13.63
C PHE A 367 36.11 -23.54 -13.15
N ASP A 368 36.16 -23.99 -11.89
CA ASP A 368 37.33 -24.66 -11.30
C ASP A 368 37.54 -26.10 -11.83
N ASP A 369 38.57 -26.77 -11.34
CA ASP A 369 38.91 -28.17 -11.67
C ASP A 369 37.82 -29.19 -11.28
N ARG A 370 36.81 -28.77 -10.53
CA ARG A 370 35.67 -29.55 -10.06
C ARG A 370 34.35 -29.11 -10.72
N GLY A 371 34.42 -28.25 -11.74
CA GLY A 371 33.24 -27.73 -12.43
C GLY A 371 32.43 -26.75 -11.58
N ARG A 372 33.07 -25.89 -10.78
CA ARG A 372 32.38 -24.95 -9.88
C ARG A 372 32.75 -23.51 -10.14
N ILE A 373 31.78 -22.62 -10.00
CA ILE A 373 31.94 -21.19 -10.17
C ILE A 373 32.22 -20.50 -8.82
N HIS A 374 33.19 -19.58 -8.83
CA HIS A 374 33.44 -18.66 -7.71
C HIS A 374 32.81 -17.31 -8.01
N VAL A 375 31.92 -16.83 -7.14
CA VAL A 375 31.16 -15.59 -7.33
C VAL A 375 31.08 -14.79 -6.03
N LYS A 376 31.14 -13.47 -6.13
CA LYS A 376 30.90 -12.56 -5.00
C LYS A 376 29.41 -12.27 -4.89
N MET A 377 28.87 -12.37 -3.68
CA MET A 377 27.45 -12.11 -3.40
C MET A 377 27.29 -11.23 -2.17
N MET A 378 26.25 -10.40 -2.17
CA MET A 378 25.85 -9.59 -1.02
C MET A 378 25.10 -10.44 -0.01
N ARG A 379 25.29 -10.17 1.28
CA ARG A 379 24.60 -10.88 2.37
C ARG A 379 23.12 -10.51 2.48
N PHE A 380 22.79 -9.27 2.08
CA PHE A 380 21.44 -8.74 1.97
C PHE A 380 21.36 -7.87 0.70
N ALA A 381 20.16 -7.66 0.16
CA ALA A 381 19.99 -6.92 -1.10
C ALA A 381 20.31 -5.44 -0.94
N GLU A 382 21.17 -4.88 -1.79
CA GLU A 382 21.45 -3.44 -1.81
C GLU A 382 20.17 -2.62 -2.12
N THR A 383 20.19 -1.36 -1.67
CA THR A 383 19.11 -0.39 -1.91
C THR A 383 18.74 -0.34 -3.39
N ASP A 384 19.73 -0.35 -4.29
CA ASP A 384 19.50 -0.18 -5.73
C ASP A 384 18.85 -1.40 -6.37
N ASN A 385 19.15 -2.61 -5.91
CA ASN A 385 18.48 -3.84 -6.32
C ASN A 385 16.98 -3.78 -5.98
N CYS A 386 16.64 -3.30 -4.76
CA CYS A 386 15.26 -3.04 -4.36
C CYS A 386 14.64 -1.93 -5.24
N MET A 387 15.38 -0.83 -5.42
CA MET A 387 14.91 0.33 -6.17
C MET A 387 14.73 0.06 -7.67
N ALA A 388 15.37 -0.95 -8.26
CA ALA A 388 15.13 -1.35 -9.64
C ALA A 388 13.63 -1.57 -9.92
N CYS A 389 12.90 -2.21 -8.99
CA CYS A 389 11.45 -2.42 -9.10
C CYS A 389 10.62 -1.38 -8.32
N HIS A 390 11.13 -0.85 -7.20
CA HIS A 390 10.40 0.13 -6.40
C HIS A 390 10.52 1.59 -6.88
N ARG A 391 11.40 1.89 -7.84
CA ARG A 391 11.48 3.19 -8.54
C ARG A 391 10.34 3.31 -9.54
N THR A 392 9.39 4.19 -9.26
CA THR A 392 8.46 4.66 -10.29
C THR A 392 9.09 5.83 -11.04
N SER A 393 8.54 6.19 -12.20
CA SER A 393 9.20 7.09 -13.16
C SER A 393 9.68 8.45 -12.64
N ASN A 394 9.20 8.92 -11.48
CA ASN A 394 9.58 10.21 -10.87
C ASN A 394 9.58 10.18 -9.32
N SER A 395 9.73 9.01 -8.67
CA SER A 395 9.88 8.96 -7.20
C SER A 395 10.43 7.63 -6.67
N ARG A 396 11.34 7.72 -5.69
CA ARG A 396 11.68 6.64 -4.74
C ARG A 396 10.46 6.30 -3.91
N ARG A 397 10.11 5.01 -3.77
CA ARG A 397 9.26 4.57 -2.66
C ARG A 397 10.18 4.48 -1.43
N GLY A 398 9.94 5.28 -0.40
CA GLY A 398 10.33 4.90 0.97
C GLY A 398 11.39 5.71 1.71
N PHE A 399 11.93 6.82 1.20
CA PHE A 399 12.73 7.75 2.02
C PHE A 399 12.58 9.19 1.45
N TYR A 400 12.28 10.27 2.24
CA TYR A 400 12.33 11.74 1.89
C TYR A 400 12.03 12.79 3.03
N GLY A 401 12.97 13.15 3.92
CA GLY A 401 13.48 14.56 3.95
C GLY A 401 13.67 15.34 5.29
N TYR A 402 14.91 15.78 5.64
CA TYR A 402 15.16 17.03 6.43
C TYR A 402 16.26 18.00 5.94
N GLY A 403 15.94 19.30 5.97
CA GLY A 403 16.85 20.41 5.65
C GLY A 403 16.52 21.07 4.32
N ASP A 404 17.29 22.08 3.94
CA ASP A 404 17.34 22.52 2.54
C ASP A 404 17.92 21.40 1.67
N ASP A 405 18.88 20.63 2.20
CA ASP A 405 19.42 19.35 1.70
C ASP A 405 18.35 18.26 1.40
N ALA A 406 17.10 18.48 1.84
CA ALA A 406 15.96 17.59 1.67
C ALA A 406 14.80 18.18 0.86
N LEU A 407 15.02 19.34 0.28
CA LEU A 407 14.14 19.84 -0.77
C LEU A 407 14.24 18.89 -1.96
N ALA A 408 13.12 18.72 -2.65
CA ALA A 408 13.09 18.03 -3.92
C ALA A 408 13.90 18.86 -4.94
N GLU A 409 15.17 18.49 -5.12
CA GLU A 409 16.02 19.04 -6.18
C GLU A 409 15.56 18.46 -7.52
N LEU A 410 15.42 19.32 -8.53
CA LEU A 410 15.04 18.91 -9.87
C LEU A 410 16.25 19.04 -10.79
N ASP A 411 16.42 18.07 -11.67
CA ASP A 411 17.43 18.11 -12.71
C ASP A 411 17.18 19.37 -13.58
N PRO A 412 18.19 20.25 -13.77
CA PRO A 412 18.02 21.48 -14.51
C PRO A 412 17.60 21.27 -15.98
N GLU A 413 18.02 20.17 -16.61
CA GLU A 413 17.80 19.91 -18.03
C GLU A 413 16.41 19.33 -18.32
N ASP A 414 15.97 18.32 -17.56
CA ASP A 414 14.74 17.58 -17.85
C ASP A 414 13.60 17.74 -16.82
N GLN A 415 13.85 18.49 -15.73
CA GLN A 415 12.91 18.74 -14.63
C GLN A 415 12.40 17.47 -13.94
N THR A 416 13.11 16.34 -14.08
CA THR A 416 12.92 15.16 -13.22
C THR A 416 13.52 15.41 -11.84
N LEU A 417 13.32 14.48 -10.92
CA LEU A 417 13.78 14.59 -9.53
C LEU A 417 15.21 14.04 -9.43
N VAL A 418 16.17 14.84 -8.95
CA VAL A 418 17.57 14.42 -8.75
C VAL A 418 17.63 13.22 -7.82
N GLU A 419 18.56 12.31 -8.08
CA GLU A 419 18.68 11.06 -7.33
C GLU A 419 19.33 11.25 -5.95
N ASP A 420 18.85 10.48 -4.97
CA ASP A 420 19.44 10.27 -3.64
C ASP A 420 19.78 11.51 -2.76
N TYR A 421 19.12 12.66 -2.96
CA TYR A 421 19.18 13.81 -2.04
C TYR A 421 18.85 13.43 -0.58
N LYS A 422 19.21 14.26 0.42
CA LYS A 422 19.14 13.85 1.83
C LYS A 422 17.70 13.68 2.28
N ASP A 423 17.30 12.43 2.17
CA ASP A 423 15.96 11.98 2.36
C ASP A 423 15.64 11.82 3.86
N ASP A 424 15.15 10.67 4.34
CA ASP A 424 14.55 10.55 5.68
C ASP A 424 15.45 11.10 6.80
N VAL A 425 14.86 11.58 7.92
CA VAL A 425 15.64 12.02 9.10
C VAL A 425 16.60 10.95 9.63
N HIS A 426 16.30 9.69 9.32
CA HIS A 426 17.12 8.53 9.60
C HIS A 426 18.36 8.41 8.70
N LYS A 427 18.35 8.91 7.46
CA LYS A 427 19.45 8.73 6.50
C LYS A 427 20.78 9.28 7.03
N GLY A 428 21.83 8.47 6.93
CA GLY A 428 23.17 8.71 7.45
C GLY A 428 23.31 8.65 8.97
N LYS A 429 22.31 8.15 9.72
CA LYS A 429 22.43 7.98 11.19
C LYS A 429 23.07 6.64 11.52
N ASP A 430 24.01 6.65 12.47
CA ASP A 430 24.59 5.42 13.04
C ASP A 430 23.79 4.97 14.27
N LEU A 431 23.30 3.73 14.22
CA LEU A 431 22.59 3.06 15.30
C LEU A 431 23.51 2.27 16.25
N GLY A 432 24.80 2.12 15.96
CA GLY A 432 25.70 1.24 16.73
C GLY A 432 25.85 1.59 18.21
N LYS A 433 25.77 2.88 18.56
CA LYS A 433 25.70 3.35 19.96
C LYS A 433 24.45 2.89 20.74
N TYR A 434 23.42 2.42 20.05
CA TYR A 434 22.20 1.86 20.63
C TYR A 434 22.17 0.33 20.54
N TRP A 435 22.92 -0.26 19.60
CA TRP A 435 22.79 -1.66 19.21
C TRP A 435 24.12 -2.42 19.34
N GLN A 436 24.46 -2.82 20.57
CA GLN A 436 25.64 -3.64 20.92
C GLN A 436 27.02 -3.06 20.53
N GLY A 437 27.10 -1.80 20.08
CA GLY A 437 28.35 -1.12 19.71
C GLY A 437 28.78 -1.30 18.25
N GLU A 438 28.14 -2.18 17.47
CA GLU A 438 28.47 -2.33 16.05
C GLU A 438 27.83 -1.23 15.20
N SER A 439 28.65 -0.43 14.50
CA SER A 439 28.20 0.61 13.56
C SER A 439 27.18 0.05 12.55
N ARG A 440 26.04 0.73 12.40
CA ARG A 440 24.95 0.42 11.46
C ARG A 440 24.36 1.74 10.98
N ILE A 441 24.82 2.19 9.82
CA ILE A 441 24.36 3.39 9.13
C ILE A 441 23.03 3.10 8.42
N MET A 442 22.03 3.95 8.66
CA MET A 442 20.68 3.86 8.10
C MET A 442 20.59 4.35 6.64
N ASP A 443 21.50 3.90 5.77
CA ASP A 443 21.50 4.19 4.32
C ASP A 443 21.02 3.01 3.45
N ASN A 444 20.83 1.83 4.07
CA ASN A 444 20.36 0.62 3.40
C ASN A 444 18.93 0.24 3.87
N CYS A 445 18.03 -0.05 2.92
CA CYS A 445 16.68 -0.54 3.16
C CYS A 445 16.61 -1.71 4.17
N ASN A 446 17.60 -2.61 4.16
CA ASN A 446 17.67 -3.78 5.05
C ASN A 446 17.62 -3.44 6.54
N VAL A 447 18.06 -2.23 6.91
CA VAL A 447 18.02 -1.71 8.30
C VAL A 447 16.61 -1.75 8.90
N CYS A 448 15.58 -1.53 8.07
CA CYS A 448 14.18 -1.64 8.49
C CYS A 448 13.54 -2.93 7.96
N HIS A 449 13.87 -3.31 6.72
CA HIS A 449 13.12 -4.29 5.95
C HIS A 449 13.64 -5.74 6.04
N SER A 450 14.81 -6.00 6.62
CA SER A 450 15.40 -7.35 6.63
C SER A 450 15.57 -7.92 8.04
N ARG A 451 15.00 -9.12 8.23
CA ARG A 451 15.23 -9.93 9.43
C ARG A 451 16.72 -10.28 9.52
N GLY A 452 17.26 -10.34 10.74
CA GLY A 452 18.64 -10.72 10.98
C GLY A 452 19.72 -9.69 10.61
N TYR A 453 19.39 -8.55 9.97
CA TYR A 453 20.38 -7.52 9.57
C TYR A 453 21.24 -6.95 10.73
N PHE A 454 20.70 -7.02 11.95
CA PHE A 454 21.36 -6.59 13.18
C PHE A 454 21.97 -7.73 14.00
N LYS A 455 22.08 -8.93 13.43
CA LYS A 455 23.02 -9.93 13.96
C LYS A 455 24.45 -9.38 13.85
N GLY A 456 25.30 -9.72 14.81
CA GLY A 456 26.71 -9.37 14.79
C GLY A 456 27.41 -9.91 13.54
N LYS A 457 28.47 -9.24 13.10
CA LYS A 457 29.12 -9.51 11.78
C LYS A 457 29.41 -10.99 11.55
N PHE A 458 29.89 -11.68 12.58
CA PHE A 458 30.32 -13.09 12.55
C PHE A 458 29.25 -14.10 13.00
N GLU A 459 28.03 -13.66 13.31
CA GLU A 459 26.94 -14.60 13.61
C GLU A 459 26.50 -15.35 12.35
N ASN A 460 26.08 -16.60 12.54
CA ASN A 460 25.43 -17.39 11.50
C ASN A 460 24.08 -16.76 11.11
N ILE A 461 23.93 -16.45 9.83
CA ILE A 461 22.63 -16.13 9.24
C ILE A 461 21.91 -17.44 8.94
N ASN A 462 20.59 -17.42 9.11
CA ASN A 462 19.73 -18.49 8.66
C ASN A 462 19.61 -18.39 7.14
N LEU A 463 20.33 -19.25 6.40
CA LEU A 463 20.28 -19.30 4.93
C LEU A 463 18.90 -19.74 4.41
N ASP A 464 18.10 -20.38 5.27
CA ASP A 464 16.72 -20.79 5.06
C ASP A 464 15.74 -19.83 5.75
N GLN A 465 16.09 -18.55 5.87
CA GLN A 465 15.16 -17.51 6.29
C GLN A 465 14.12 -17.31 5.18
N ASP A 466 12.83 -17.29 5.51
CA ASP A 466 11.80 -16.90 4.55
C ASP A 466 12.07 -15.47 4.07
N HIS A 467 12.09 -15.27 2.76
CA HIS A 467 12.50 -14.02 2.12
C HIS A 467 11.38 -12.95 2.12
N ASN A 468 10.55 -12.94 3.16
CA ASN A 468 9.55 -11.90 3.36
C ASN A 468 10.25 -10.64 3.89
N PHE A 469 10.54 -9.70 2.98
CA PHE A 469 10.94 -8.35 3.37
C PHE A 469 9.82 -7.70 4.19
N LEU A 470 10.20 -7.19 5.36
CA LEU A 470 9.34 -6.69 6.42
C LEU A 470 8.67 -5.38 5.97
N LYS A 471 7.40 -5.41 5.58
CA LYS A 471 6.75 -4.23 4.96
C LYS A 471 6.23 -3.17 5.95
N GLY A 472 6.06 -3.52 7.23
CA GLY A 472 5.55 -2.59 8.25
C GLY A 472 4.14 -2.09 7.94
N HIS A 473 3.85 -0.80 8.18
CA HIS A 473 2.57 -0.17 7.84
C HIS A 473 2.43 0.13 6.33
N SER A 474 2.39 -0.87 5.45
CA SER A 474 2.35 -0.61 4.01
C SER A 474 1.24 -1.37 3.28
N ASP A 475 0.21 -0.65 2.86
CA ASP A 475 -0.82 -1.16 1.93
C ASP A 475 -0.37 -1.17 0.47
N MET A 476 0.90 -0.82 0.22
CA MET A 476 1.53 -1.20 -1.03
C MET A 476 1.64 -2.71 -1.07
N ASP A 477 0.81 -3.28 -1.93
CA ASP A 477 0.90 -4.66 -2.36
C ASP A 477 0.43 -5.67 -1.25
N ILE A 478 -0.73 -5.37 -0.65
CA ILE A 478 -1.90 -6.22 -0.28
C ILE A 478 -1.72 -7.45 0.67
N ARG A 479 -0.52 -7.91 1.02
CA ARG A 479 -0.31 -8.90 2.12
C ARG A 479 -0.38 -8.31 3.53
N ASN A 480 -1.55 -7.90 4.00
CA ASN A 480 -1.66 -7.30 5.35
C ASN A 480 -1.54 -8.32 6.50
N ASP A 481 -1.58 -9.62 6.20
CA ASP A 481 -1.14 -10.67 7.13
C ASP A 481 0.37 -10.59 7.47
N LEU A 482 1.17 -9.96 6.60
CA LEU A 482 2.57 -9.65 6.86
C LEU A 482 2.76 -8.27 7.54
N ASP A 483 1.69 -7.56 7.89
CA ASP A 483 1.81 -6.41 8.79
C ASP A 483 2.05 -6.90 10.21
N PHE A 484 2.92 -6.22 10.95
CA PHE A 484 3.19 -6.48 12.37
C PHE A 484 3.66 -7.89 12.76
N ALA A 485 3.93 -8.76 11.78
CA ALA A 485 4.54 -10.06 11.99
C ALA A 485 5.86 -9.97 12.78
N ASP A 486 6.21 -11.05 13.49
CA ASP A 486 7.36 -11.06 14.39
C ASP A 486 8.67 -10.66 13.68
N GLY A 487 9.38 -9.72 14.31
CA GLY A 487 10.64 -9.16 13.83
C GLY A 487 10.53 -7.92 12.92
N ILE A 488 9.31 -7.44 12.61
CA ILE A 488 9.10 -6.18 11.86
C ILE A 488 9.55 -4.96 12.69
N ARG A 489 10.29 -4.05 12.04
CA ARG A 489 10.78 -2.79 12.63
C ARG A 489 9.83 -1.65 12.31
N THR A 490 8.95 -1.32 13.26
CA THR A 490 8.05 -0.16 13.21
C THR A 490 8.70 1.08 13.85
N CYS A 491 8.04 2.24 13.80
CA CYS A 491 8.44 3.39 14.61
C CYS A 491 8.41 3.04 16.11
N GLU A 492 7.40 2.27 16.55
CA GLU A 492 7.29 1.85 17.95
C GLU A 492 8.44 0.89 18.36
N TYR A 493 8.84 -0.05 17.49
CA TYR A 493 9.97 -0.97 17.74
C TYR A 493 11.27 -0.22 18.16
N CYS A 494 11.56 0.91 17.51
CA CYS A 494 12.76 1.70 17.80
C CYS A 494 12.57 2.77 18.90
N HIS A 495 11.37 3.35 19.03
CA HIS A 495 11.14 4.53 19.86
C HIS A 495 10.28 4.30 21.12
N VAL A 496 9.69 3.11 21.29
CA VAL A 496 8.91 2.73 22.47
C VAL A 496 9.67 1.71 23.30
N GLU A 497 9.65 1.90 24.62
CA GLU A 497 10.34 1.05 25.59
C GLU A 497 9.81 -0.39 25.56
N GLY A 498 10.71 -1.36 25.63
CA GLY A 498 10.36 -2.79 25.71
C GLY A 498 9.82 -3.42 24.42
N GLN A 499 9.74 -2.69 23.30
CA GLN A 499 9.21 -3.23 22.04
C GLN A 499 10.24 -3.92 21.12
N ASN A 500 11.53 -3.61 21.23
CA ASN A 500 12.53 -4.32 20.43
C ASN A 500 12.80 -5.72 20.99
N ALA A 501 13.07 -6.67 20.10
CA ALA A 501 13.26 -8.09 20.42
C ALA A 501 14.55 -8.40 21.21
N ARG A 502 15.33 -7.39 21.64
CA ARG A 502 16.56 -7.54 22.41
C ARG A 502 16.53 -6.89 23.80
N GLY A 503 15.43 -6.22 24.16
CA GLY A 503 15.31 -5.50 25.44
C GLY A 503 16.21 -4.27 25.55
N GLU A 504 16.66 -3.72 24.42
CA GLU A 504 17.52 -2.53 24.34
C GLU A 504 16.69 -1.25 24.63
N PRO A 505 17.30 -0.16 25.11
CA PRO A 505 16.57 1.08 25.42
C PRO A 505 16.03 1.77 24.15
N PRO A 506 14.91 2.51 24.24
CA PRO A 506 14.34 3.21 23.10
C PRO A 506 15.27 4.31 22.58
N VAL A 507 15.36 4.43 21.24
CA VAL A 507 16.18 5.42 20.55
C VAL A 507 15.48 6.79 20.58
N ILE A 508 15.66 7.56 21.65
CA ILE A 508 15.01 8.87 21.81
C ILE A 508 15.99 10.01 21.44
N PRO A 509 15.79 10.76 20.33
CA PRO A 509 16.73 11.77 19.88
C PRO A 509 16.97 12.94 20.86
N SER A 510 15.98 13.29 21.68
CA SER A 510 16.08 14.33 22.72
C SER A 510 16.81 13.88 23.99
N LYS A 511 17.20 12.60 24.09
CA LYS A 511 17.78 11.97 25.30
C LYS A 511 16.85 11.95 26.53
N GLN A 512 15.57 12.28 26.37
CA GLN A 512 14.57 12.09 27.41
C GLN A 512 14.36 10.59 27.70
N PRO A 513 14.00 10.19 28.94
CA PRO A 513 13.96 8.78 29.33
C PRO A 513 12.81 8.00 28.68
N THR A 514 11.71 8.69 28.31
CA THR A 514 10.54 8.07 27.66
C THR A 514 10.03 8.92 26.51
N LEU A 515 9.34 8.28 25.56
CA LEU A 515 8.70 8.96 24.43
C LEU A 515 7.66 9.99 24.90
N LEU A 516 6.96 9.69 25.99
CA LEU A 516 6.01 10.59 26.66
C LEU A 516 6.71 11.84 27.20
N ALA A 517 7.85 11.69 27.90
CA ALA A 517 8.64 12.81 28.40
C ALA A 517 9.14 13.72 27.26
N ALA A 518 9.61 13.12 26.15
CA ALA A 518 10.05 13.86 24.96
C ALA A 518 8.95 14.73 24.34
N HIS A 519 7.72 14.20 24.25
CA HIS A 519 6.58 14.95 23.69
C HIS A 519 6.06 16.01 24.67
N LEU A 520 5.99 15.71 25.96
CA LEU A 520 5.60 16.66 27.01
C LEU A 520 6.54 17.87 27.06
N GLU A 521 7.86 17.65 27.08
CA GLU A 521 8.86 18.71 27.03
C GLU A 521 8.65 19.58 25.79
N ARG A 522 8.56 18.94 24.62
CA ARG A 522 8.37 19.62 23.34
C ARG A 522 7.14 20.52 23.33
N TRP A 523 5.98 19.99 23.70
CA TRP A 523 4.71 20.71 23.65
C TRP A 523 4.59 21.81 24.71
N LYS A 524 5.26 21.65 25.86
CA LYS A 524 5.46 22.74 26.84
C LYS A 524 6.32 23.86 26.25
N ASN A 525 7.49 23.52 25.68
CA ASN A 525 8.44 24.50 25.13
C ASN A 525 7.88 25.25 23.91
N SER A 526 6.97 24.64 23.14
CA SER A 526 6.25 25.31 22.03
C SER A 526 4.99 26.07 22.46
N GLY A 527 4.64 26.08 23.75
CA GLY A 527 3.46 26.79 24.27
C GLY A 527 2.11 26.17 23.92
N TYR A 528 2.06 24.97 23.33
CA TYR A 528 0.80 24.28 23.00
C TYR A 528 0.06 23.76 24.25
N MET A 529 0.76 23.67 25.39
CA MET A 529 0.21 23.27 26.68
C MET A 529 -0.27 24.46 27.55
N LEU A 530 -0.27 25.68 27.02
CA LEU A 530 -0.88 26.83 27.71
C LEU A 530 -2.39 26.61 27.88
N GLY A 531 -2.92 27.00 29.04
CA GLY A 531 -4.34 26.84 29.40
C GLY A 531 -4.76 25.43 29.85
N TYR A 532 -3.88 24.41 29.79
CA TYR A 532 -4.20 23.05 30.26
C TYR A 532 -3.87 22.84 31.74
N PRO A 533 -4.76 22.18 32.52
CA PRO A 533 -4.44 21.69 33.86
C PRO A 533 -3.27 20.69 33.88
N GLN A 534 -2.45 20.72 34.93
CA GLN A 534 -1.24 19.90 35.03
C GLN A 534 -1.52 18.39 35.00
N ASP A 535 -2.64 17.95 35.59
CA ASP A 535 -3.09 16.55 35.61
C ASP A 535 -3.63 16.05 34.26
N SER A 536 -3.85 16.97 33.31
CA SER A 536 -4.43 16.69 32.00
C SER A 536 -3.35 16.58 30.91
N LEU A 537 -2.15 17.12 31.13
CA LEU A 537 -1.06 17.15 30.15
C LEU A 537 -0.66 15.75 29.66
N GLU A 538 -0.47 14.80 30.58
CA GLU A 538 -0.10 13.42 30.23
C GLU A 538 -1.23 12.70 29.50
N LYS A 539 -2.47 12.89 29.96
CA LYS A 539 -3.68 12.30 29.36
C LYS A 539 -3.84 12.76 27.90
N VAL A 540 -3.54 14.03 27.59
CA VAL A 540 -3.56 14.56 26.22
C VAL A 540 -2.54 13.82 25.35
N VAL A 541 -1.28 13.68 25.77
CA VAL A 541 -0.24 12.96 24.98
C VAL A 541 -0.59 11.50 24.78
N GLN A 542 -0.98 10.81 25.86
CA GLN A 542 -1.35 9.39 25.82
C GLN A 542 -2.57 9.14 24.93
N THR A 543 -3.53 10.08 24.87
CA THR A 543 -4.67 10.00 23.94
C THR A 543 -4.20 10.07 22.49
N HIS A 544 -3.26 10.96 22.17
CA HIS A 544 -2.71 11.05 20.80
C HIS A 544 -1.97 9.77 20.41
N PHE A 545 -1.15 9.17 21.28
CA PHE A 545 -0.49 7.88 20.97
C PHE A 545 -1.47 6.70 20.81
N ARG A 546 -2.68 6.80 21.37
CA ARG A 546 -3.74 5.78 21.23
C ARG A 546 -4.64 5.96 20.01
N VAL A 547 -4.69 7.16 19.45
CA VAL A 547 -5.61 7.52 18.36
C VAL A 547 -4.89 7.86 17.06
N LEU A 548 -3.66 8.37 17.10
CA LEU A 548 -2.84 8.72 15.94
C LEU A 548 -1.62 7.80 15.86
N ASN A 549 -1.26 7.35 14.66
CA ASN A 549 0.04 6.75 14.43
C ASN A 549 1.12 7.83 14.29
N CYS A 550 2.39 7.48 14.54
CA CYS A 550 3.52 8.42 14.50
C CYS A 550 3.58 9.19 13.17
N GLN A 551 3.35 8.49 12.05
CA GLN A 551 3.30 9.04 10.69
C GLN A 551 2.33 10.22 10.57
N THR A 552 1.19 10.18 11.27
CA THR A 552 0.13 11.20 11.16
C THR A 552 0.61 12.57 11.60
N CYS A 553 1.40 12.67 12.67
CA CYS A 553 2.03 13.93 13.05
C CYS A 553 3.32 14.20 12.27
N HIS A 554 4.08 13.17 11.90
CA HIS A 554 5.45 13.32 11.43
C HIS A 554 5.64 13.32 9.90
N ILE A 555 4.62 13.01 9.12
CA ILE A 555 4.71 12.95 7.65
C ILE A 555 3.77 13.99 7.06
N THR A 556 4.31 15.19 6.88
CA THR A 556 3.59 16.40 6.45
C THR A 556 4.24 17.00 5.22
N ASN A 557 3.50 17.90 4.53
CA ASN A 557 4.02 18.79 3.49
C ASN A 557 4.91 18.07 2.46
N LYS A 558 4.38 16.96 1.92
CA LYS A 558 5.04 16.21 0.85
C LYS A 558 4.78 16.86 -0.49
N LYS A 559 5.68 16.58 -1.45
CA LYS A 559 5.57 16.99 -2.85
C LYS A 559 5.49 15.74 -3.71
N GLY A 560 4.66 15.79 -4.75
CA GLY A 560 4.60 14.78 -5.80
C GLY A 560 5.51 15.13 -6.98
N ARG A 561 5.30 14.43 -8.09
CA ARG A 561 5.99 14.66 -9.37
C ARG A 561 5.90 16.13 -9.80
N GLY A 562 7.03 16.72 -10.21
CA GLY A 562 7.10 18.12 -10.65
C GLY A 562 6.95 19.13 -9.51
N GLY A 563 7.35 18.78 -8.28
CA GLY A 563 7.43 19.70 -7.15
C GLY A 563 6.09 20.17 -6.54
N LYS A 564 4.95 19.78 -7.12
CA LYS A 564 3.60 20.15 -6.63
C LYS A 564 3.33 19.55 -5.25
N PRO A 565 2.68 20.25 -4.30
CA PRO A 565 2.24 19.68 -3.03
C PRO A 565 1.41 18.40 -3.24
N LEU A 566 1.63 17.42 -2.37
CA LEU A 566 0.86 16.19 -2.32
C LEU A 566 -0.30 16.38 -1.34
N GLN A 567 -1.55 16.20 -1.79
CA GLN A 567 -2.69 16.13 -0.89
C GLN A 567 -2.60 14.84 -0.07
N ILE A 568 -2.31 15.00 1.22
CA ILE A 568 -2.27 13.90 2.19
C ILE A 568 -3.65 13.81 2.83
N MET A 569 -4.24 12.62 2.73
CA MET A 569 -5.46 12.24 3.42
C MET A 569 -5.08 11.36 4.62
N TYR A 570 -6.02 11.16 5.54
CA TYR A 570 -5.85 10.26 6.67
C TYR A 570 -7.07 9.34 6.78
N ARG A 571 -6.90 8.29 7.57
CA ARG A 571 -7.90 7.23 7.71
C ARG A 571 -7.56 6.35 8.88
N TYR A 572 -8.52 5.55 9.32
CA TYR A 572 -8.25 4.55 10.33
C TYR A 572 -7.66 3.25 9.74
N ARG A 573 -6.72 2.65 10.47
CA ARG A 573 -6.17 1.31 10.27
C ARG A 573 -5.82 0.70 11.63
N ASP A 574 -5.75 -0.62 11.71
CA ASP A 574 -5.29 -1.31 12.91
C ASP A 574 -3.74 -1.28 12.97
N ASP A 575 -3.21 -1.06 14.17
CA ASP A 575 -1.78 -0.97 14.47
C ASP A 575 -1.25 -2.29 15.08
N GLN A 576 0.07 -2.39 15.31
CA GLN A 576 0.77 -3.52 15.94
C GLN A 576 0.17 -3.94 17.29
N ASN A 577 -0.41 -2.99 18.04
CA ASN A 577 -1.08 -3.24 19.31
C ASN A 577 -2.58 -3.62 19.16
N HIS A 578 -3.04 -3.84 17.93
CA HIS A 578 -4.44 -4.06 17.52
C HIS A 578 -5.42 -2.97 18.00
N GLN A 579 -4.94 -1.72 18.11
CA GLN A 579 -5.77 -0.53 18.26
C GLN A 579 -5.94 0.14 16.89
N ARG A 580 -7.13 0.70 16.67
CA ARG A 580 -7.44 1.44 15.46
C ARG A 580 -6.92 2.86 15.58
N LYS A 581 -5.88 3.20 14.82
CA LYS A 581 -5.25 4.53 14.80
C LYS A 581 -5.42 5.21 13.44
N ILE A 582 -5.38 6.54 13.44
CA ILE A 582 -5.36 7.37 12.24
C ILE A 582 -3.96 7.31 11.62
N VAL A 583 -3.87 6.96 10.33
CA VAL A 583 -2.64 6.88 9.52
C VAL A 583 -2.73 7.78 8.30
N THR A 584 -1.58 8.27 7.81
CA THR A 584 -1.47 9.06 6.58
C THR A 584 -1.50 8.18 5.33
N TYR A 585 -2.28 8.58 4.34
CA TYR A 585 -2.33 7.92 3.05
C TYR A 585 -2.53 8.89 1.88
N ASN A 586 -2.31 8.38 0.68
CA ASN A 586 -2.62 9.05 -0.56
C ASN A 586 -3.45 8.12 -1.46
N PRO A 587 -4.78 8.36 -1.61
CA PRO A 587 -5.63 7.46 -2.36
C PRO A 587 -5.25 7.42 -3.84
N ARG A 588 -5.13 6.21 -4.39
CA ARG A 588 -4.91 5.99 -5.84
C ARG A 588 -6.26 5.80 -6.53
N LEU A 589 -6.81 6.94 -6.92
CA LEU A 589 -8.08 7.08 -7.62
C LEU A 589 -8.03 6.46 -9.02
N ARG A 590 -9.06 5.70 -9.37
CA ARG A 590 -9.28 5.08 -10.67
C ARG A 590 -10.79 4.92 -10.90
N TYR A 591 -11.19 4.58 -12.12
CA TYR A 591 -12.51 4.01 -12.36
C TYR A 591 -12.40 2.65 -13.05
N LEU A 592 -13.49 1.88 -12.98
CA LEU A 592 -13.75 0.70 -13.81
C LEU A 592 -15.14 0.81 -14.43
N TRP A 593 -15.34 0.19 -15.59
CA TRP A 593 -16.68 -0.03 -16.14
C TRP A 593 -17.19 -1.37 -15.63
N ILE A 594 -18.26 -1.37 -14.83
CA ILE A 594 -18.75 -2.55 -14.09
C ILE A 594 -20.24 -2.74 -14.37
N ASP A 595 -20.63 -3.91 -14.83
CA ASP A 595 -22.02 -4.36 -14.80
C ASP A 595 -22.48 -4.54 -13.36
N THR A 596 -23.35 -3.66 -12.88
CA THR A 596 -23.87 -3.73 -11.51
C THR A 596 -24.82 -4.90 -11.29
N THR A 597 -25.39 -5.47 -12.36
CA THR A 597 -26.25 -6.67 -12.32
C THR A 597 -25.47 -7.93 -11.94
N THR A 598 -24.24 -8.13 -12.45
CA THR A 598 -23.40 -9.31 -12.17
C THR A 598 -22.22 -9.03 -11.24
N GLY A 599 -21.74 -7.79 -11.19
CA GLY A 599 -20.45 -7.42 -10.62
C GLY A 599 -19.26 -7.63 -11.57
N TRP A 600 -19.50 -7.90 -12.86
CA TRP A 600 -18.45 -8.07 -13.87
C TRP A 600 -17.81 -6.72 -14.22
N ALA A 601 -16.50 -6.58 -13.99
CA ALA A 601 -15.73 -5.45 -14.50
C ALA A 601 -15.21 -5.78 -15.90
N LEU A 602 -15.45 -4.89 -16.86
CA LEU A 602 -15.05 -5.09 -18.25
C LEU A 602 -13.51 -5.06 -18.38
N PRO A 603 -12.85 -6.17 -18.80
CA PRO A 603 -11.43 -6.21 -19.07
C PRO A 603 -11.03 -5.26 -20.21
N ARG A 604 -9.73 -4.97 -20.30
CA ARG A 604 -9.16 -4.02 -21.26
C ARG A 604 -9.52 -4.38 -22.71
N PHE A 605 -9.47 -5.67 -23.07
CA PHE A 605 -9.77 -6.08 -24.44
C PHE A 605 -11.25 -5.86 -24.82
N GLU A 606 -12.20 -6.15 -23.93
CA GLU A 606 -13.64 -5.93 -24.15
C GLU A 606 -13.98 -4.47 -24.36
N ARG A 607 -13.38 -3.59 -23.55
CA ARG A 607 -13.50 -2.14 -23.75
C ARG A 607 -13.07 -1.74 -25.16
N GLY A 608 -11.99 -2.33 -25.66
CA GLY A 608 -11.46 -2.13 -27.01
C GLY A 608 -12.43 -2.43 -28.16
N LEU A 609 -13.44 -3.27 -27.95
CA LEU A 609 -14.32 -3.75 -29.02
C LEU A 609 -15.39 -2.73 -29.47
N VAL A 610 -15.62 -1.67 -28.70
CA VAL A 610 -16.63 -0.64 -29.00
C VAL A 610 -16.01 0.70 -29.42
N VAL A 611 -14.71 0.73 -29.74
CA VAL A 611 -14.01 1.97 -30.10
C VAL A 611 -13.15 1.78 -31.34
N GLN A 612 -13.37 2.63 -32.35
CA GLN A 612 -12.56 2.71 -33.56
C GLN A 612 -11.75 4.02 -33.54
N LEU A 613 -10.43 3.95 -33.77
CA LEU A 613 -9.62 5.16 -33.88
C LEU A 613 -9.99 5.94 -35.14
N GLN A 614 -10.21 7.25 -34.99
CA GLN A 614 -10.41 8.14 -36.13
C GLN A 614 -9.13 8.27 -36.94
N LYS A 615 -9.29 8.37 -38.26
CA LYS A 615 -8.21 8.57 -39.23
C LYS A 615 -8.36 9.92 -39.93
N ASP A 616 -7.23 10.60 -40.15
CA ASP A 616 -7.18 11.76 -41.03
C ASP A 616 -7.13 11.34 -42.52
N ALA A 617 -7.06 12.32 -43.42
CA ALA A 617 -7.02 12.08 -44.86
C ALA A 617 -5.78 11.29 -45.33
N ASP A 618 -4.69 11.33 -44.55
CA ASP A 618 -3.43 10.64 -44.82
C ASP A 618 -3.36 9.25 -44.13
N GLY A 619 -4.40 8.86 -43.40
CA GLY A 619 -4.50 7.57 -42.70
C GLY A 619 -3.81 7.54 -41.32
N ASN A 620 -3.34 8.68 -40.81
CA ASN A 620 -2.78 8.77 -39.45
C ASN A 620 -3.91 8.85 -38.42
N ASN A 621 -3.63 8.54 -37.15
CA ASN A 621 -4.63 8.65 -36.09
C ASN A 621 -4.87 10.14 -35.76
N VAL A 622 -6.12 10.57 -35.74
CA VAL A 622 -6.46 11.95 -35.33
C VAL A 622 -6.06 12.19 -33.87
N GLU A 623 -5.35 13.27 -33.61
CA GLU A 623 -4.93 13.69 -32.26
C GLU A 623 -5.76 14.85 -31.70
N VAL A 624 -5.98 14.82 -30.39
CA VAL A 624 -6.52 15.92 -29.58
C VAL A 624 -5.60 16.16 -28.37
N GLU A 625 -5.51 17.40 -27.91
CA GLU A 625 -4.80 17.73 -26.67
C GLU A 625 -5.77 17.77 -25.48
N VAL A 626 -5.51 16.95 -24.47
CA VAL A 626 -6.27 16.87 -23.22
C VAL A 626 -5.28 16.89 -22.05
N ASP A 627 -5.49 17.77 -21.07
CA ASP A 627 -4.60 18.01 -19.93
C ASP A 627 -3.12 18.24 -20.31
N GLY A 628 -2.88 19.00 -21.38
CA GLY A 628 -1.52 19.26 -21.90
C GLY A 628 -0.85 18.01 -22.49
N ARG A 629 -1.63 17.03 -22.96
CA ARG A 629 -1.12 15.79 -23.56
C ARG A 629 -1.89 15.41 -24.81
N LYS A 630 -1.15 15.10 -25.87
CA LYS A 630 -1.68 14.46 -27.08
C LYS A 630 -2.31 13.09 -26.78
N ARG A 631 -3.48 12.85 -27.36
CA ARG A 631 -4.29 11.62 -27.29
C ARG A 631 -4.89 11.37 -28.67
N PHE A 632 -5.06 10.12 -29.06
CA PHE A 632 -5.86 9.80 -30.23
C PHE A 632 -7.35 9.97 -29.93
N VAL A 633 -8.14 10.32 -30.94
CA VAL A 633 -9.61 10.36 -30.86
C VAL A 633 -10.18 9.01 -31.31
N GLY A 634 -11.13 8.48 -30.55
CA GLY A 634 -11.87 7.27 -30.87
C GLY A 634 -13.37 7.54 -31.01
N ASP A 635 -13.96 7.01 -32.08
CA ASP A 635 -15.40 6.92 -32.27
C ASP A 635 -15.96 5.73 -31.50
N ILE A 636 -17.11 5.93 -30.85
CA ILE A 636 -17.83 4.87 -30.14
C ILE A 636 -18.73 4.15 -31.14
N ILE A 637 -18.62 2.83 -31.21
CA ILE A 637 -19.33 1.97 -32.15
C ILE A 637 -20.33 1.10 -31.39
N ASP A 638 -21.56 0.99 -31.90
CA ASP A 638 -22.56 0.05 -31.41
C ASP A 638 -22.12 -1.39 -31.79
N PRO A 639 -21.83 -2.28 -30.82
CA PRO A 639 -21.25 -3.59 -31.13
C PRO A 639 -22.23 -4.54 -31.83
N GLU A 640 -23.52 -4.22 -31.90
CA GLU A 640 -24.56 -5.03 -32.54
C GLU A 640 -24.79 -4.61 -34.00
N THR A 641 -24.74 -3.30 -34.31
CA THR A 641 -25.03 -2.77 -35.66
C THR A 641 -23.78 -2.29 -36.42
N GLY A 642 -22.67 -2.03 -35.73
CA GLY A 642 -21.48 -1.39 -36.31
C GLY A 642 -21.65 0.11 -36.55
N GLU A 643 -22.76 0.72 -36.14
CA GLU A 643 -23.03 2.14 -36.33
C GLU A 643 -22.27 3.00 -35.32
N LYS A 644 -21.82 4.18 -35.76
CA LYS A 644 -21.24 5.19 -34.89
C LYS A 644 -22.30 5.80 -33.96
N LEU A 645 -22.03 5.79 -32.67
CA LEU A 645 -22.84 6.44 -31.63
C LEU A 645 -22.37 7.90 -31.40
N PRO A 646 -23.20 8.77 -30.82
CA PRO A 646 -22.82 10.14 -30.46
C PRO A 646 -21.69 10.22 -29.44
N GLY A 647 -20.96 11.34 -29.44
CA GLY A 647 -19.81 11.57 -28.55
C GLY A 647 -18.53 10.82 -28.95
N GLN A 648 -17.45 11.08 -28.23
CA GLN A 648 -16.11 10.58 -28.54
C GLN A 648 -15.34 10.18 -27.27
N VAL A 649 -14.29 9.38 -27.45
CA VAL A 649 -13.36 9.00 -26.38
C VAL A 649 -11.92 9.37 -26.72
N THR A 650 -11.12 9.65 -25.69
CA THR A 650 -9.67 9.66 -25.83
C THR A 650 -9.12 8.22 -25.91
N ALA A 651 -8.01 8.04 -26.62
CA ALA A 651 -7.33 6.77 -26.74
C ALA A 651 -5.81 6.94 -26.88
N ARG A 652 -5.08 5.84 -26.69
CA ARG A 652 -3.66 5.71 -27.06
C ARG A 652 -3.32 4.26 -27.38
N VAL A 653 -2.34 4.03 -28.25
CA VAL A 653 -1.74 2.71 -28.42
C VAL A 653 -0.56 2.58 -27.45
N SER A 654 -0.46 1.46 -26.75
CA SER A 654 0.64 1.17 -25.81
C SER A 654 0.88 -0.33 -25.73
N TYR A 655 2.10 -0.77 -26.10
CA TYR A 655 2.51 -2.17 -26.25
C TYR A 655 1.51 -2.94 -27.15
N GLY A 656 1.43 -2.53 -28.42
CA GLY A 656 0.55 -3.13 -29.44
C GLY A 656 -0.95 -3.12 -29.10
N SER A 657 -1.39 -2.37 -28.08
CA SER A 657 -2.75 -2.45 -27.55
C SER A 657 -3.42 -1.09 -27.39
N LEU A 658 -4.64 -0.97 -27.90
CA LEU A 658 -5.51 0.19 -27.68
C LEU A 658 -5.83 0.33 -26.17
N ARG A 659 -5.71 1.55 -25.67
CA ARG A 659 -6.05 1.95 -24.30
C ARG A 659 -7.06 3.10 -24.40
N ILE A 660 -8.33 2.81 -24.14
CA ILE A 660 -9.42 3.79 -24.15
C ILE A 660 -9.39 4.57 -22.85
N GLY A 661 -9.13 5.86 -22.95
CA GLY A 661 -9.21 6.82 -21.85
C GLY A 661 -10.65 7.29 -21.63
N ASP A 662 -10.76 8.55 -21.27
CA ASP A 662 -12.02 9.14 -20.79
C ASP A 662 -12.84 9.67 -21.98
N PRO A 663 -14.19 9.67 -21.89
CA PRO A 663 -15.05 10.33 -22.88
C PRO A 663 -14.85 11.85 -22.84
N LEU A 664 -14.93 12.49 -24.01
CA LEU A 664 -14.70 13.93 -24.18
C LEU A 664 -15.92 14.79 -23.76
N ASP A 665 -17.13 14.22 -23.84
CA ASP A 665 -18.40 14.92 -23.62
C ASP A 665 -19.43 13.98 -22.97
N ALA A 666 -20.53 14.54 -22.46
CA ALA A 666 -21.58 13.79 -21.77
C ALA A 666 -22.25 12.72 -22.66
N ASP A 667 -22.33 12.93 -23.97
CA ASP A 667 -22.86 11.95 -24.91
C ASP A 667 -21.94 10.73 -25.02
N GLY A 668 -20.62 10.93 -24.99
CA GLY A 668 -19.63 9.86 -24.96
C GLY A 668 -19.77 8.94 -23.74
N TYR A 669 -20.06 9.50 -22.55
CA TYR A 669 -20.38 8.70 -21.35
C TYR A 669 -21.63 7.84 -21.56
N ARG A 670 -22.69 8.40 -22.16
CA ARG A 670 -23.96 7.70 -22.44
C ARG A 670 -23.79 6.61 -23.50
N SER A 671 -23.10 6.93 -24.59
CA SER A 671 -22.82 6.02 -25.70
C SER A 671 -21.93 4.85 -25.27
N LEU A 672 -20.90 5.09 -24.45
CA LEU A 672 -20.13 3.99 -23.85
C LEU A 672 -21.00 3.09 -22.97
N LYS A 673 -21.84 3.65 -22.09
CA LYS A 673 -22.78 2.82 -21.29
C LYS A 673 -23.67 1.97 -22.20
N LYS A 674 -24.31 2.57 -23.20
CA LYS A 674 -25.18 1.86 -24.16
C LYS A 674 -24.43 0.74 -24.90
N ALA A 675 -23.23 1.03 -25.42
CA ALA A 675 -22.41 0.06 -26.13
C ALA A 675 -21.95 -1.08 -25.21
N TYR A 676 -21.56 -0.78 -23.97
CA TYR A 676 -21.17 -1.78 -22.98
C TYR A 676 -22.33 -2.63 -22.47
N ASP A 677 -23.53 -2.06 -22.27
CA ASP A 677 -24.74 -2.82 -21.93
C ASP A 677 -25.06 -3.83 -23.06
N LYS A 678 -24.96 -3.43 -24.33
CA LYS A 678 -25.08 -4.35 -25.47
C LYS A 678 -23.98 -5.42 -25.49
N LEU A 679 -22.72 -5.03 -25.31
CA LEU A 679 -21.58 -5.96 -25.29
C LEU A 679 -21.74 -7.03 -24.17
N MET A 680 -22.20 -6.61 -22.99
CA MET A 680 -22.51 -7.52 -21.88
C MET A 680 -23.63 -8.50 -22.24
N LYS A 681 -24.70 -8.05 -22.91
CA LYS A 681 -25.77 -8.93 -23.38
C LYS A 681 -25.26 -9.95 -24.41
N MET A 682 -24.44 -9.51 -25.35
CA MET A 682 -23.89 -10.35 -26.44
C MET A 682 -22.90 -11.41 -25.92
N ARG A 683 -21.98 -11.04 -25.02
CA ARG A 683 -20.86 -11.90 -24.60
C ARG A 683 -21.03 -12.54 -23.22
N HIS A 684 -21.93 -12.02 -22.38
CA HIS A 684 -22.11 -12.47 -20.99
C HIS A 684 -23.57 -12.84 -20.61
N GLY A 685 -24.41 -13.15 -21.60
CA GLY A 685 -25.75 -13.72 -21.41
C GLY A 685 -25.86 -14.81 -20.33
N PRO A 686 -24.94 -15.81 -20.26
CA PRO A 686 -24.95 -16.82 -19.20
C PRO A 686 -24.74 -16.27 -17.77
N GLN A 687 -23.96 -15.20 -17.59
CA GLN A 687 -23.80 -14.53 -16.28
C GLN A 687 -25.04 -13.69 -15.91
N LEU A 688 -25.67 -13.07 -16.92
CA LEU A 688 -26.86 -12.25 -16.72
C LEU A 688 -28.07 -13.07 -16.23
N LYS A 689 -28.20 -14.34 -16.65
CA LYS A 689 -29.32 -15.23 -16.27
C LYS A 689 -30.70 -14.61 -16.59
N GLY A 690 -30.83 -14.04 -17.78
CA GLY A 690 -32.07 -13.39 -18.25
C GLY A 690 -32.34 -11.99 -17.69
N ARG A 691 -31.47 -11.46 -16.81
CA ARG A 691 -31.56 -10.07 -16.33
C ARG A 691 -30.94 -9.12 -17.35
N GLN A 692 -31.35 -7.85 -17.33
CA GLN A 692 -30.69 -6.82 -18.14
C GLN A 692 -29.35 -6.42 -17.53
N PRO A 693 -28.31 -6.18 -18.36
CA PRO A 693 -27.08 -5.56 -17.90
C PRO A 693 -27.33 -4.12 -17.45
N ASP A 694 -26.52 -3.64 -16.52
CA ASP A 694 -26.49 -2.26 -16.07
C ASP A 694 -25.05 -1.85 -15.74
N VAL A 695 -24.27 -1.65 -16.81
CA VAL A 695 -22.87 -1.22 -16.79
C VAL A 695 -22.77 0.25 -16.40
N LYS A 696 -21.88 0.56 -15.46
CA LYS A 696 -21.64 1.92 -14.95
C LYS A 696 -20.15 2.19 -14.84
N MET A 697 -19.78 3.46 -15.00
CA MET A 697 -18.44 3.93 -14.69
C MET A 697 -18.34 4.18 -13.18
N VAL A 698 -17.64 3.30 -12.47
CA VAL A 698 -17.53 3.32 -11.02
C VAL A 698 -16.19 3.93 -10.63
N TRP A 699 -16.19 5.15 -10.07
CA TRP A 699 -15.00 5.77 -9.49
C TRP A 699 -14.70 5.17 -8.12
N MET A 700 -13.42 4.92 -7.83
CA MET A 700 -12.99 4.22 -6.63
C MET A 700 -11.55 4.57 -6.27
N GLU A 701 -11.18 4.28 -5.02
CA GLU A 701 -9.79 3.99 -4.71
C GLU A 701 -9.41 2.58 -5.21
N SER A 702 -8.17 2.39 -5.62
CA SER A 702 -7.68 1.09 -6.14
C SER A 702 -6.59 0.47 -5.28
N ASN A 703 -5.76 1.30 -4.65
CA ASN A 703 -4.93 0.91 -3.53
C ASN A 703 -4.66 2.13 -2.66
N GLU A 704 -4.40 1.87 -1.38
CA GLU A 704 -3.99 2.88 -0.43
C GLU A 704 -2.47 2.99 -0.49
N TYR A 705 -1.95 4.14 -0.91
CA TYR A 705 -0.54 4.43 -0.66
C TYR A 705 -0.43 4.96 0.77
N ILE A 706 -0.31 4.08 1.78
CA ILE A 706 0.08 4.51 3.13
C ILE A 706 1.47 5.12 3.05
N ILE A 707 1.64 6.29 3.66
CA ILE A 707 2.93 6.98 3.67
C ILE A 707 3.63 6.59 4.98
N SER A 708 4.27 5.41 4.98
CA SER A 708 4.97 4.86 6.15
C SER A 708 6.39 5.41 6.36
N HIS A 709 6.95 6.06 5.35
CA HIS A 709 8.31 6.59 5.31
C HIS A 709 8.33 8.10 5.07
N ASN A 710 9.52 8.69 5.08
CA ASN A 710 9.75 10.12 4.82
C ASN A 710 9.39 10.96 6.06
N VAL A 711 9.79 10.51 7.25
CA VAL A 711 9.55 11.20 8.52
C VAL A 711 10.25 12.56 8.51
N ARG A 712 9.51 13.61 8.82
CA ARG A 712 10.05 14.96 9.08
C ARG A 712 10.47 15.06 10.56
N PRO A 713 11.48 15.86 10.90
CA PRO A 713 11.86 16.02 12.30
C PRO A 713 10.79 16.80 13.04
N ALA A 714 10.81 16.67 14.36
CA ALA A 714 9.72 17.11 15.21
C ALA A 714 9.37 18.61 15.09
N VAL A 715 10.29 19.47 14.63
CA VAL A 715 10.04 20.90 14.33
C VAL A 715 9.11 21.16 13.13
N SER A 716 8.92 20.17 12.27
CA SER A 716 8.01 20.22 11.12
C SER A 716 6.87 19.20 11.21
N ALA A 717 6.72 18.55 12.38
CA ALA A 717 5.55 17.74 12.68
C ALA A 717 4.31 18.63 12.84
N LEU A 718 3.11 18.06 12.69
CA LEU A 718 1.85 18.77 12.95
C LEU A 718 1.82 19.32 14.38
N ASP A 719 1.40 20.58 14.49
CA ASP A 719 1.06 21.21 15.77
C ASP A 719 -0.44 21.08 16.07
N CYS A 720 -0.82 21.41 17.31
CA CYS A 720 -2.22 21.34 17.75
C CYS A 720 -3.17 22.20 16.90
N GLY A 721 -2.71 23.36 16.43
CA GLY A 721 -3.49 24.30 15.60
C GLY A 721 -3.70 23.83 14.15
N ARG A 722 -2.99 22.79 13.70
CA ARG A 722 -3.27 22.13 12.42
C ARG A 722 -4.47 21.18 12.48
N CYS A 723 -4.91 20.79 13.67
CA CYS A 723 -6.00 19.82 13.87
C CYS A 723 -7.16 20.39 14.69
N HIS A 724 -6.90 21.31 15.61
CA HIS A 724 -7.86 21.81 16.60
C HIS A 724 -7.89 23.35 16.61
N ASP A 725 -9.08 23.92 16.85
CA ASP A 725 -9.21 25.36 17.05
C ASP A 725 -8.69 25.78 18.42
N LYS A 726 -8.01 26.92 18.47
CA LYS A 726 -7.47 27.50 19.72
C LYS A 726 -8.55 28.33 20.43
N LYS A 727 -8.74 28.09 21.73
CA LYS A 727 -9.67 28.83 22.59
C LYS A 727 -9.06 30.14 23.10
N GLN A 728 -9.91 30.99 23.66
CA GLN A 728 -9.53 32.26 24.27
C GLN A 728 -8.60 32.10 25.49
N ASP A 729 -8.71 30.99 26.24
CA ASP A 729 -7.85 30.65 27.39
C ASP A 729 -6.44 30.15 26.98
N GLY A 730 -6.18 30.04 25.68
CA GLY A 730 -4.92 29.53 25.13
C GLY A 730 -4.88 28.02 24.91
N SER A 731 -5.80 27.25 25.49
CA SER A 731 -5.95 25.81 25.26
C SER A 731 -6.54 25.52 23.88
N PHE A 732 -6.55 24.26 23.45
CA PHE A 732 -7.22 23.84 22.21
C PHE A 732 -8.57 23.18 22.49
N SER A 733 -9.46 23.24 21.51
CA SER A 733 -10.69 22.44 21.48
C SER A 733 -10.37 20.95 21.53
N SER A 734 -11.19 20.17 22.24
CA SER A 734 -11.16 18.71 22.15
C SER A 734 -11.80 18.18 20.87
N LEU A 735 -12.55 19.03 20.16
CA LEU A 735 -13.10 18.76 18.84
C LEU A 735 -12.07 19.09 17.76
N LEU A 736 -12.14 18.38 16.63
CA LEU A 736 -11.36 18.71 15.44
C LEU A 736 -11.91 19.99 14.78
N SER A 737 -11.00 20.83 14.29
CA SER A 737 -11.36 22.01 13.49
C SER A 737 -11.88 21.58 12.12
N GLN A 738 -12.96 22.21 11.64
CA GLN A 738 -13.44 21.99 10.26
C GLN A 738 -12.38 22.33 9.20
N ASN A 739 -11.52 23.33 9.49
CA ASN A 739 -10.42 23.75 8.62
C ASN A 739 -9.09 23.02 8.94
N GLY A 740 -9.10 22.10 9.91
CA GLY A 740 -7.94 21.30 10.28
C GLY A 740 -7.65 20.20 9.26
N VAL A 741 -6.45 19.63 9.32
CA VAL A 741 -6.03 18.55 8.39
C VAL A 741 -6.79 17.24 8.57
N LEU A 742 -7.54 17.10 9.67
CA LEU A 742 -8.46 15.98 9.97
C LEU A 742 -9.95 16.38 9.83
N GLY A 743 -10.25 17.57 9.29
CA GLY A 743 -11.60 18.13 9.15
C GLY A 743 -12.10 18.24 7.71
N ASP A 744 -13.36 18.67 7.53
CA ASP A 744 -14.04 18.75 6.23
C ASP A 744 -13.27 19.55 5.15
N GLY A 745 -12.48 20.55 5.58
CA GLY A 745 -11.66 21.39 4.70
C GLY A 745 -10.47 20.67 4.05
N ASN A 746 -10.03 19.52 4.59
CA ASN A 746 -9.09 18.66 3.87
C ASN A 746 -9.85 17.85 2.81
N ARG A 747 -9.88 18.39 1.60
CA ARG A 747 -10.60 17.87 0.42
C ARG A 747 -9.61 17.44 -0.66
N LYS A 748 -9.93 16.33 -1.34
CA LYS A 748 -9.23 15.88 -2.55
C LYS A 748 -10.21 15.77 -3.72
N GLU A 749 -9.85 16.35 -4.86
CA GLU A 749 -10.58 16.16 -6.11
C GLU A 749 -10.35 14.75 -6.67
N VAL A 750 -11.43 14.12 -7.14
CA VAL A 750 -11.39 12.81 -7.80
C VAL A 750 -11.35 12.97 -9.32
N THR A 751 -12.30 13.75 -9.85
CA THR A 751 -12.45 14.10 -11.26
C THR A 751 -13.51 15.21 -11.37
N THR A 752 -13.61 15.85 -12.53
CA THR A 752 -14.71 16.78 -12.86
C THR A 752 -15.47 16.23 -14.08
N LEU A 753 -16.79 16.07 -13.94
CA LEU A 753 -17.66 15.54 -15.00
C LEU A 753 -18.10 16.66 -15.97
N PRO A 754 -18.31 16.36 -17.26
CA PRO A 754 -18.85 17.33 -18.22
C PRO A 754 -20.33 17.67 -17.98
N ASP A 755 -21.08 16.81 -17.28
CA ASP A 755 -22.45 17.06 -16.83
C ASP A 755 -22.70 16.32 -15.49
N PRO A 756 -23.06 17.00 -14.39
CA PRO A 756 -23.40 16.34 -13.12
C PRO A 756 -24.60 15.38 -13.20
N LYS A 757 -25.49 15.52 -14.20
CA LYS A 757 -26.65 14.61 -14.38
C LYS A 757 -26.25 13.16 -14.64
N LEU A 758 -25.05 12.92 -15.17
CA LEU A 758 -24.51 11.57 -15.42
C LEU A 758 -24.53 10.69 -14.16
N VAL A 759 -24.50 11.28 -12.96
CA VAL A 759 -24.63 10.57 -11.68
C VAL A 759 -26.10 10.24 -11.36
N GLN A 760 -27.02 11.18 -11.60
CA GLN A 760 -28.46 11.00 -11.36
C GLN A 760 -29.06 9.94 -12.29
N GLU A 761 -28.55 9.86 -13.51
CA GLU A 761 -28.95 8.88 -14.53
C GLU A 761 -28.25 7.52 -14.34
N GLY A 762 -27.32 7.42 -13.38
CA GLY A 762 -26.59 6.19 -13.06
C GLY A 762 -25.58 5.77 -14.13
N VAL A 763 -25.07 6.69 -14.95
CA VAL A 763 -23.97 6.43 -15.89
C VAL A 763 -22.64 6.38 -15.13
N VAL A 764 -22.44 7.33 -14.21
CA VAL A 764 -21.30 7.42 -13.30
C VAL A 764 -21.77 7.15 -11.87
N VAL A 765 -20.99 6.35 -11.10
CA VAL A 765 -21.31 5.99 -9.71
C VAL A 765 -20.08 6.11 -8.82
N MET A 766 -20.29 6.63 -7.61
CA MET A 766 -19.33 6.65 -6.53
C MET A 766 -19.18 5.25 -5.93
N GLY A 767 -18.01 4.64 -6.06
CA GLY A 767 -17.67 3.35 -5.46
C GLY A 767 -17.29 3.45 -3.98
N MET A 768 -16.95 4.64 -3.50
CA MET A 768 -16.65 4.93 -2.10
C MET A 768 -17.81 5.69 -1.43
N PRO A 769 -18.20 5.35 -0.19
CA PRO A 769 -19.33 6.00 0.50
C PRO A 769 -19.05 7.46 0.94
N TYR A 770 -17.79 7.90 0.84
CA TYR A 770 -17.33 9.25 1.18
C TYR A 770 -16.99 10.12 -0.04
N MET A 771 -17.21 9.61 -1.26
CA MET A 771 -17.17 10.43 -2.47
C MET A 771 -18.48 11.22 -2.60
N LYS A 772 -18.37 12.51 -2.89
CA LYS A 772 -19.48 13.46 -3.06
C LYS A 772 -19.42 14.14 -4.42
N LEU A 773 -20.57 14.54 -4.95
CA LEU A 773 -20.72 15.38 -6.14
C LEU A 773 -20.95 16.84 -5.70
N ALA A 774 -20.21 17.78 -6.30
CA ALA A 774 -20.49 19.21 -6.19
C ALA A 774 -21.36 19.70 -7.36
N GLU A 775 -21.99 20.87 -7.20
CA GLU A 775 -22.91 21.45 -8.19
C GLU A 775 -22.24 21.72 -9.56
N ASP A 776 -20.92 21.96 -9.55
CA ASP A 776 -20.08 22.19 -10.72
C ASP A 776 -19.68 20.91 -11.49
N GLY A 777 -20.13 19.73 -11.05
CA GLY A 777 -19.75 18.44 -11.63
C GLY A 777 -18.50 17.80 -11.02
N THR A 778 -17.83 18.46 -10.07
CA THR A 778 -16.64 17.92 -9.39
C THR A 778 -17.02 16.77 -8.45
N ILE A 779 -16.44 15.59 -8.67
CA ILE A 779 -16.44 14.49 -7.70
C ILE A 779 -15.26 14.69 -6.75
N TYR A 780 -15.49 14.57 -5.44
CA TYR A 780 -14.46 14.79 -4.43
C TYR A 780 -14.62 13.89 -3.21
N GLU A 781 -13.55 13.79 -2.43
CA GLU A 781 -13.51 13.15 -1.11
C GLU A 781 -13.12 14.20 -0.07
N ASN A 782 -13.60 14.06 1.17
CA ASN A 782 -13.15 14.87 2.30
C ASN A 782 -12.80 13.99 3.49
N GLU A 783 -11.88 14.50 4.29
CA GLU A 783 -11.24 13.78 5.38
C GLU A 783 -12.20 13.30 6.47
N ASN A 784 -13.16 14.13 6.89
CA ASN A 784 -14.14 13.77 7.91
C ASN A 784 -15.04 12.61 7.48
N ASP A 785 -15.40 12.52 6.20
CA ASP A 785 -16.16 11.38 5.67
C ASP A 785 -15.28 10.12 5.50
N ILE A 786 -14.00 10.27 5.13
CA ILE A 786 -13.04 9.17 5.08
C ILE A 786 -12.82 8.60 6.48
N LEU A 787 -12.52 9.43 7.48
CA LEU A 787 -12.34 9.01 8.87
C LEU A 787 -13.61 8.37 9.42
N PHE A 788 -14.78 8.95 9.15
CA PHE A 788 -16.06 8.35 9.52
C PHE A 788 -16.22 6.96 8.91
N ALA A 789 -16.00 6.79 7.60
CA ALA A 789 -16.15 5.53 6.90
C ALA A 789 -15.14 4.46 7.37
N THR A 790 -13.85 4.79 7.33
CA THR A 790 -12.72 3.89 7.60
C THR A 790 -12.60 3.52 9.07
N LEU A 791 -13.14 4.32 10.00
CA LEU A 791 -13.25 3.92 11.40
C LEU A 791 -13.95 2.57 11.52
N VAL A 792 -14.97 2.31 10.70
CA VAL A 792 -15.82 1.11 10.71
C VAL A 792 -15.30 -0.01 9.82
N ASP A 793 -15.08 0.29 8.54
CA ASP A 793 -14.76 -0.70 7.51
C ASP A 793 -13.35 -0.40 6.99
N PRO A 794 -12.30 -1.07 7.52
CA PRO A 794 -10.94 -0.88 7.01
C PRO A 794 -10.93 -1.35 5.56
N PHE A 795 -10.61 -0.45 4.64
CA PHE A 795 -10.69 -0.70 3.21
C PHE A 795 -9.71 -1.82 2.80
N MET A 796 -10.13 -2.56 1.78
CA MET A 796 -9.33 -3.51 0.98
C MET A 796 -8.70 -4.76 1.61
N THR A 797 -8.71 -5.04 2.93
CA THR A 797 -8.30 -6.39 3.40
C THR A 797 -9.31 -7.13 4.26
N VAL A 798 -9.56 -8.38 3.84
CA VAL A 798 -10.33 -9.37 4.59
C VAL A 798 -9.62 -9.70 5.91
N ASN A 799 -8.29 -9.63 5.94
CA ASN A 799 -7.48 -10.00 7.11
C ASN A 799 -7.62 -8.97 8.25
N ASP A 800 -7.49 -7.66 7.97
CA ASP A 800 -7.77 -6.61 8.97
C ASP A 800 -9.23 -6.64 9.40
N ALA A 801 -10.14 -6.76 8.43
CA ALA A 801 -11.57 -6.87 8.69
C ALA A 801 -11.88 -8.04 9.65
N THR A 802 -11.29 -9.23 9.47
CA THR A 802 -11.56 -10.42 10.33
C THR A 802 -11.01 -10.32 11.75
N ASN A 803 -9.99 -9.52 12.01
CA ASN A 803 -9.42 -9.34 13.35
C ASN A 803 -9.91 -8.07 14.08
N SER A 804 -10.60 -7.19 13.34
CA SER A 804 -11.16 -5.94 13.85
C SER A 804 -11.99 -6.15 15.11
N ARG A 805 -11.76 -5.29 16.11
CA ARG A 805 -12.62 -5.15 17.31
C ARG A 805 -13.80 -4.20 17.08
N PHE A 806 -13.92 -3.63 15.89
CA PHE A 806 -14.95 -2.66 15.56
C PHE A 806 -15.48 -2.88 14.15
N VAL A 807 -16.79 -3.06 14.03
CA VAL A 807 -17.47 -3.30 12.75
C VAL A 807 -18.74 -2.49 12.68
N GLY A 808 -19.34 -2.37 11.50
CA GLY A 808 -20.46 -1.48 11.30
C GLY A 808 -20.88 -1.44 9.84
N GLY A 809 -21.89 -0.64 9.55
CA GLY A 809 -22.49 -0.53 8.23
C GLY A 809 -23.90 0.02 8.32
N TYR A 810 -24.69 -0.16 7.27
CA TYR A 810 -26.07 0.32 7.21
C TYR A 810 -27.05 -0.84 7.37
N PHE A 811 -28.22 -0.57 7.95
CA PHE A 811 -29.31 -1.55 7.94
C PHE A 811 -29.73 -1.85 6.49
N LYS A 812 -29.96 -3.12 6.17
CA LYS A 812 -30.48 -3.55 4.87
C LYS A 812 -31.85 -4.19 5.04
N LYS A 813 -32.83 -3.73 4.24
CA LYS A 813 -34.15 -4.34 4.20
C LYS A 813 -34.05 -5.76 3.64
N VAL A 814 -34.64 -6.73 4.34
CA VAL A 814 -34.68 -8.14 3.98
C VAL A 814 -36.04 -8.75 4.32
N SER A 815 -36.39 -9.85 3.68
CA SER A 815 -37.52 -10.67 4.14
C SER A 815 -37.18 -11.35 5.47
N MET A 816 -38.20 -11.77 6.23
CA MET A 816 -38.03 -12.55 7.46
C MET A 816 -37.09 -13.76 7.27
N ALA A 817 -37.33 -14.55 6.22
CA ALA A 817 -36.55 -15.76 5.91
C ALA A 817 -35.08 -15.45 5.59
N GLU A 818 -34.82 -14.35 4.89
CA GLU A 818 -33.45 -13.90 4.62
C GLU A 818 -32.78 -13.34 5.88
N GLY A 819 -33.54 -12.69 6.77
CA GLY A 819 -33.08 -12.22 8.08
C GLY A 819 -32.59 -13.36 8.98
N ILE A 820 -33.41 -14.41 9.14
CA ILE A 820 -33.05 -15.65 9.86
C ILE A 820 -31.74 -16.22 9.33
N LYS A 821 -31.61 -16.31 8.00
CA LYS A 821 -30.40 -16.84 7.34
C LYS A 821 -29.17 -15.96 7.56
N LYS A 822 -29.31 -14.63 7.45
CA LYS A 822 -28.19 -13.68 7.59
C LYS A 822 -27.70 -13.51 9.03
N LEU A 823 -28.59 -13.66 10.03
CA LEU A 823 -28.23 -13.63 11.45
C LEU A 823 -27.89 -15.01 12.02
N ASN A 824 -27.97 -16.08 11.21
CA ASN A 824 -27.72 -17.48 11.60
C ASN A 824 -28.50 -17.89 12.87
N LEU A 825 -29.83 -17.78 12.82
CA LEU A 825 -30.71 -18.12 13.94
C LEU A 825 -31.21 -19.57 13.81
N LYS A 826 -31.13 -20.37 14.89
CA LYS A 826 -31.51 -21.80 14.93
C LYS A 826 -33.04 -22.03 15.00
N ALA A 827 -33.82 -21.26 14.21
CA ALA A 827 -35.28 -21.32 14.04
C ALA A 827 -36.17 -20.95 15.26
N LYS A 828 -36.31 -19.64 15.50
CA LYS A 828 -37.62 -18.99 15.73
C LYS A 828 -37.44 -17.51 15.41
N ALA A 829 -38.28 -16.95 14.53
CA ALA A 829 -38.31 -15.50 14.38
C ALA A 829 -39.11 -14.86 15.53
N PRO A 830 -38.80 -13.63 15.95
CA PRO A 830 -39.75 -12.81 16.69
C PRO A 830 -40.99 -12.59 15.83
N ASP A 831 -42.18 -12.75 16.39
CA ASP A 831 -43.44 -12.43 15.70
C ASP A 831 -43.92 -11.06 16.20
N ASP A 832 -43.51 -10.01 15.50
CA ASP A 832 -43.85 -8.60 15.79
C ASP A 832 -44.78 -7.98 14.73
N GLY A 833 -45.33 -8.81 13.82
CA GLY A 833 -46.23 -8.39 12.76
C GLY A 833 -45.55 -7.79 11.51
N GLY A 834 -44.23 -7.64 11.47
CA GLY A 834 -43.49 -7.13 10.30
C GLY A 834 -43.19 -8.19 9.23
N PRO A 835 -43.60 -8.02 7.95
CA PRO A 835 -43.23 -8.96 6.87
C PRO A 835 -41.76 -8.85 6.43
N SER A 836 -41.03 -7.84 6.92
CA SER A 836 -39.64 -7.56 6.56
C SER A 836 -38.92 -6.82 7.68
N TYR A 837 -37.59 -6.93 7.70
CA TYR A 837 -36.72 -6.32 8.72
C TYR A 837 -35.63 -5.49 8.07
N PHE A 838 -35.19 -4.48 8.81
CA PHE A 838 -33.95 -3.76 8.58
C PHE A 838 -32.87 -4.43 9.43
N ILE A 839 -31.95 -5.18 8.80
CA ILE A 839 -30.93 -5.93 9.54
C ILE A 839 -29.53 -5.38 9.34
N PHE A 840 -28.74 -5.42 10.41
CA PHE A 840 -27.31 -5.26 10.43
C PHE A 840 -26.69 -6.58 10.92
N ALA A 841 -26.04 -7.31 10.01
CA ALA A 841 -25.41 -8.60 10.29
C ALA A 841 -23.91 -8.50 10.02
N GLN A 842 -23.10 -8.86 11.01
CA GLN A 842 -21.65 -8.66 11.02
C GLN A 842 -21.00 -9.79 10.20
N ARG A 843 -20.28 -9.45 9.13
CA ARG A 843 -19.66 -10.44 8.21
C ARG A 843 -18.20 -10.74 8.50
N TYR A 844 -17.58 -9.84 9.23
CA TYR A 844 -16.18 -9.77 9.61
C TYR A 844 -16.11 -9.23 11.05
N GLY A 845 -14.92 -8.93 11.54
CA GLY A 845 -14.60 -8.70 12.94
C GLY A 845 -14.25 -10.00 13.65
N LYS A 846 -13.67 -9.86 14.85
CA LYS A 846 -13.36 -11.01 15.74
C LYS A 846 -14.55 -11.96 15.87
N PRO A 847 -14.36 -13.27 16.15
CA PRO A 847 -15.44 -14.25 16.21
C PRO A 847 -16.67 -13.82 17.00
N THR A 848 -16.46 -13.11 18.13
CA THR A 848 -17.54 -12.52 18.94
C THR A 848 -18.43 -11.54 18.13
N LEU A 849 -17.84 -10.67 17.31
CA LEU A 849 -18.56 -9.73 16.46
C LEU A 849 -19.23 -10.44 15.27
N LYS A 850 -18.48 -11.28 14.54
CA LYS A 850 -18.98 -12.02 13.38
C LYS A 850 -20.25 -12.85 13.64
N ASN A 851 -20.45 -13.30 14.89
CA ASN A 851 -21.63 -14.07 15.30
C ASN A 851 -22.81 -13.22 15.81
N GLY A 852 -22.62 -11.91 16.00
CA GLY A 852 -23.62 -10.94 16.48
C GLY A 852 -24.32 -10.13 15.39
N GLY A 853 -25.27 -9.30 15.80
CA GLY A 853 -26.03 -8.42 14.89
C GLY A 853 -27.18 -7.68 15.55
N ALA A 854 -27.84 -6.81 14.77
CA ALA A 854 -29.00 -6.04 15.19
C ALA A 854 -30.09 -6.04 14.11
N ALA A 855 -31.35 -5.88 14.49
CA ALA A 855 -32.48 -5.78 13.58
C ALA A 855 -33.56 -4.81 14.08
N LEU A 856 -34.22 -4.12 13.15
CA LEU A 856 -35.40 -3.28 13.38
C LEU A 856 -36.57 -3.80 12.54
N PRO A 857 -37.79 -3.91 13.10
CA PRO A 857 -38.99 -4.23 12.32
C PRO A 857 -39.27 -3.15 11.27
N ALA A 858 -39.72 -3.53 10.06
CA ALA A 858 -40.06 -2.56 9.02
C ALA A 858 -41.49 -2.00 9.18
N ASN A 859 -41.59 -0.70 9.43
CA ASN A 859 -42.85 0.05 9.55
C ASN A 859 -42.71 1.44 8.87
N THR A 860 -43.73 2.30 8.96
CA THR A 860 -43.74 3.61 8.31
C THR A 860 -42.51 4.47 8.63
N ILE A 861 -42.04 4.46 9.88
CA ILE A 861 -40.88 5.25 10.33
C ILE A 861 -39.58 4.59 9.87
N THR A 862 -39.39 3.31 10.19
CA THR A 862 -38.12 2.62 9.89
C THR A 862 -37.89 2.44 8.38
N ASN A 863 -38.94 2.35 7.55
CA ASN A 863 -38.80 2.35 6.09
C ASN A 863 -38.16 3.62 5.53
N SER A 864 -38.38 4.78 6.16
CA SER A 864 -37.81 6.07 5.75
C SER A 864 -36.41 6.29 6.31
N LEU A 865 -36.21 5.94 7.59
CA LEU A 865 -35.03 6.35 8.35
C LEU A 865 -33.95 5.26 8.46
N ALA A 866 -34.32 4.00 8.70
CA ALA A 866 -33.36 2.92 8.96
C ALA A 866 -32.36 2.65 7.80
N PRO A 867 -32.71 2.76 6.49
CA PRO A 867 -31.73 2.64 5.40
C PRO A 867 -30.58 3.65 5.49
N LYS A 868 -30.83 4.82 6.09
CA LYS A 868 -29.86 5.91 6.26
C LYS A 868 -29.06 5.79 7.54
N TRP A 869 -29.60 5.09 8.54
CA TRP A 869 -28.95 4.91 9.82
C TRP A 869 -27.77 3.94 9.72
N ARG A 870 -26.64 4.38 10.27
CA ARG A 870 -25.46 3.54 10.43
C ARG A 870 -25.56 2.80 11.76
N VAL A 871 -25.24 1.52 11.76
CA VAL A 871 -25.01 0.71 12.97
C VAL A 871 -23.53 0.48 13.12
N GLU A 872 -23.02 0.61 14.34
CA GLU A 872 -21.64 0.34 14.71
C GLU A 872 -21.62 -0.63 15.89
N SER A 873 -20.58 -1.47 15.99
CA SER A 873 -20.44 -2.50 17.01
C SER A 873 -18.97 -2.58 17.45
N LEU A 874 -18.70 -2.15 18.68
CA LEU A 874 -17.39 -2.13 19.32
C LEU A 874 -17.28 -3.24 20.37
N LEU A 875 -16.30 -4.12 20.22
CA LEU A 875 -15.99 -5.19 21.15
C LEU A 875 -15.09 -4.68 22.29
N TYR A 876 -15.54 -4.90 23.52
CA TYR A 876 -14.80 -4.72 24.76
C TYR A 876 -14.46 -6.11 25.32
N PRO A 877 -13.23 -6.63 25.08
CA PRO A 877 -12.86 -7.96 25.55
C PRO A 877 -13.02 -8.11 27.06
N LYS A 878 -13.39 -9.30 27.51
CA LYS A 878 -13.48 -9.64 28.95
C LYS A 878 -12.11 -9.40 29.63
N SER A 879 -11.97 -8.28 30.34
CA SER A 879 -10.82 -7.95 31.19
C SER A 879 -11.13 -8.22 32.65
N GLN A 880 -10.11 -8.46 33.49
CA GLN A 880 -10.32 -8.65 34.92
C GLN A 880 -11.04 -7.44 35.55
N SER A 881 -10.64 -6.22 35.20
CA SER A 881 -11.30 -5.00 35.65
C SER A 881 -12.79 -4.89 35.29
N LEU A 882 -13.20 -5.44 34.15
CA LEU A 882 -14.61 -5.47 33.75
C LEU A 882 -15.36 -6.58 34.49
N VAL A 883 -14.75 -7.75 34.67
CA VAL A 883 -15.30 -8.84 35.50
C VAL A 883 -15.54 -8.35 36.93
N ASP A 884 -14.54 -7.71 37.55
CA ASP A 884 -14.61 -7.18 38.90
C ASP A 884 -15.71 -6.11 39.03
N LEU A 885 -15.88 -5.24 38.02
CA LEU A 885 -16.93 -4.22 37.98
C LEU A 885 -18.35 -4.82 37.91
N ILE A 886 -18.55 -5.85 37.08
CA ILE A 886 -19.85 -6.53 36.92
C ILE A 886 -20.19 -7.33 38.19
N HIS A 887 -19.22 -8.09 38.72
CA HIS A 887 -19.40 -8.90 39.92
C HIS A 887 -19.63 -8.03 41.17
N SER A 888 -18.83 -6.98 41.39
CA SER A 888 -19.00 -6.08 42.56
C SER A 888 -20.31 -5.30 42.57
N ARG A 889 -21.00 -5.16 41.42
CA ARG A 889 -22.35 -4.59 41.31
C ARG A 889 -23.47 -5.64 41.41
N GLY A 890 -23.15 -6.91 41.64
CA GLY A 890 -24.15 -7.97 41.86
C GLY A 890 -24.89 -8.41 40.60
N PHE A 891 -24.20 -8.45 39.46
CA PHE A 891 -24.74 -8.91 38.16
C PHE A 891 -24.21 -10.29 37.71
N GLY A 892 -23.57 -11.05 38.61
CA GLY A 892 -23.01 -12.38 38.30
C GLY A 892 -21.66 -12.37 37.59
N ASP A 893 -21.29 -13.52 37.02
CA ASP A 893 -20.02 -13.77 36.33
C ASP A 893 -20.13 -13.38 34.85
N LEU A 894 -19.42 -12.34 34.40
CA LEU A 894 -19.42 -11.92 32.98
C LEU A 894 -19.06 -13.09 32.04
N ALA A 895 -20.01 -13.53 31.21
CA ALA A 895 -19.96 -14.77 30.43
C ALA A 895 -19.26 -14.62 29.06
N SER A 896 -19.42 -13.45 28.44
CA SER A 896 -18.88 -13.09 27.12
C SER A 896 -18.11 -11.77 27.19
N ASP A 897 -17.42 -11.40 26.10
CA ASP A 897 -17.00 -10.01 25.89
C ASP A 897 -18.23 -9.09 25.87
N ALA A 898 -18.08 -7.84 26.31
CA ALA A 898 -19.12 -6.82 26.16
C ALA A 898 -19.07 -6.20 24.76
N VAL A 899 -20.23 -5.78 24.23
CA VAL A 899 -20.36 -5.16 22.90
C VAL A 899 -21.16 -3.87 23.01
N ARG A 900 -20.59 -2.76 22.56
CA ARG A 900 -21.34 -1.51 22.36
C ARG A 900 -21.91 -1.48 20.95
N ILE A 901 -23.23 -1.39 20.83
CA ILE A 901 -23.92 -1.11 19.57
C ILE A 901 -24.36 0.35 19.57
N SER A 902 -23.81 1.15 18.65
CA SER A 902 -24.27 2.52 18.39
C SER A 902 -25.14 2.55 17.14
N VAL A 903 -26.11 3.45 17.09
CA VAL A 903 -26.82 3.80 15.84
C VAL A 903 -26.63 5.30 15.59
N LEU A 904 -26.18 5.67 14.40
CA LEU A 904 -25.93 7.05 13.99
C LEU A 904 -26.89 7.48 12.88
N ASP A 905 -27.31 8.74 12.89
CA ASP A 905 -28.14 9.34 11.84
C ASP A 905 -27.32 9.75 10.58
N GLU A 906 -28.00 10.33 9.59
CA GLU A 906 -27.39 10.84 8.36
C GLU A 906 -26.42 12.02 8.59
N ASN A 907 -26.48 12.65 9.77
CA ASN A 907 -25.62 13.74 10.22
C ASN A 907 -24.52 13.26 11.19
N LYS A 908 -24.30 11.94 11.30
CA LYS A 908 -23.32 11.28 12.19
C LYS A 908 -23.63 11.40 13.69
N ASN A 909 -24.81 11.88 14.10
CA ASN A 909 -25.21 11.99 15.51
C ASN A 909 -25.63 10.63 16.08
N ALA A 910 -25.21 10.32 17.30
CA ALA A 910 -25.61 9.10 17.99
C ALA A 910 -27.07 9.17 18.48
N LEU A 911 -27.91 8.27 17.97
CA LEU A 911 -29.28 8.07 18.41
C LEU A 911 -29.28 7.39 19.78
N ARG A 912 -29.85 8.07 20.80
CA ARG A 912 -30.09 7.50 22.13
C ARG A 912 -31.42 6.76 22.23
N GLU A 913 -32.36 7.10 21.35
CA GLU A 913 -33.69 6.48 21.26
C GLU A 913 -34.01 6.17 19.79
N LEU A 914 -34.85 5.17 19.57
CA LEU A 914 -35.20 4.67 18.24
C LEU A 914 -36.60 5.12 17.80
N PHE A 915 -37.04 6.32 18.21
CA PHE A 915 -38.35 6.90 17.87
C PHE A 915 -39.53 5.97 18.18
N GLY A 916 -39.52 5.37 19.38
CA GLY A 916 -40.54 4.41 19.83
C GLY A 916 -40.41 2.99 19.25
N ASN A 917 -39.42 2.72 18.40
CA ASN A 917 -39.17 1.38 17.86
C ASN A 917 -38.29 0.55 18.80
N ARG A 918 -38.50 -0.78 18.80
CA ARG A 918 -37.64 -1.73 19.51
C ARG A 918 -36.60 -2.31 18.54
N MET A 919 -35.35 -2.38 18.97
CA MET A 919 -34.28 -3.08 18.27
C MET A 919 -34.12 -4.48 18.87
N ILE A 920 -33.98 -5.46 18.00
CA ILE A 920 -33.56 -6.82 18.36
C ILE A 920 -32.04 -6.88 18.28
N VAL A 921 -31.39 -7.39 19.32
CA VAL A 921 -29.93 -7.56 19.38
C VAL A 921 -29.60 -9.03 19.57
N LYS A 922 -28.62 -9.52 18.79
CA LYS A 922 -28.01 -10.84 18.93
C LYS A 922 -26.58 -10.68 19.47
N LEU A 923 -26.30 -11.28 20.63
CA LEU A 923 -24.95 -11.38 21.19
C LEU A 923 -24.52 -12.84 21.32
N PRO A 924 -23.24 -13.17 21.07
CA PRO A 924 -22.72 -14.49 21.32
C PRO A 924 -22.58 -14.78 22.82
N TYR A 925 -22.66 -16.06 23.17
CA TYR A 925 -22.63 -16.55 24.54
C TYR A 925 -21.56 -17.63 24.73
N ARG A 926 -20.65 -17.40 25.68
CA ARG A 926 -19.52 -18.30 26.01
C ARG A 926 -19.51 -18.82 27.46
N GLY A 927 -20.55 -18.51 28.24
CA GLY A 927 -20.69 -18.96 29.63
C GLY A 927 -21.11 -20.42 29.79
N ARG A 928 -21.52 -20.77 31.01
CA ARG A 928 -21.79 -22.14 31.48
C ARG A 928 -23.29 -22.48 31.60
N ALA A 929 -24.18 -21.49 31.56
CA ALA A 929 -25.61 -21.67 31.66
C ALA A 929 -26.16 -22.49 30.49
N LYS A 930 -27.17 -23.31 30.79
CA LYS A 930 -27.79 -24.26 29.85
C LYS A 930 -29.17 -23.83 29.37
N ASP A 931 -29.78 -22.86 30.05
CA ASP A 931 -31.09 -22.30 29.75
C ASP A 931 -31.12 -20.79 30.08
N LYS A 932 -32.20 -20.12 29.66
CA LYS A 932 -32.33 -18.66 29.75
C LYS A 932 -32.43 -18.10 31.17
N ASN A 933 -32.73 -18.93 32.18
CA ASN A 933 -32.91 -18.47 33.56
C ASN A 933 -31.56 -18.41 34.31
N GLY A 934 -30.51 -19.03 33.78
CA GLY A 934 -29.15 -18.97 34.33
C GLY A 934 -28.30 -17.81 33.80
N ILE A 935 -28.90 -16.82 33.14
CA ILE A 935 -28.19 -15.65 32.60
C ILE A 935 -28.88 -14.33 32.95
N GLU A 936 -28.09 -13.26 33.03
CA GLU A 936 -28.56 -11.88 32.92
C GLU A 936 -28.03 -11.24 31.64
N VAL A 937 -28.87 -10.46 30.95
CA VAL A 937 -28.45 -9.55 29.88
C VAL A 937 -28.40 -8.14 30.46
N LEU A 938 -27.23 -7.52 30.39
CA LEU A 938 -26.93 -6.21 30.95
C LEU A 938 -26.91 -5.16 29.83
N THR A 939 -27.37 -3.95 30.13
CA THR A 939 -27.40 -2.81 29.21
C THR A 939 -26.92 -1.52 29.88
N SER A 940 -26.32 -0.61 29.11
CA SER A 940 -25.95 0.74 29.54
C SER A 940 -25.97 1.69 28.34
N VAL A 941 -26.53 2.90 28.47
CA VAL A 941 -26.56 3.87 27.36
C VAL A 941 -25.28 4.72 27.31
N ASP A 942 -24.67 4.99 28.46
CA ASP A 942 -23.51 5.89 28.61
C ASP A 942 -22.20 5.18 28.96
N GLY A 943 -22.26 3.94 29.46
CA GLY A 943 -21.13 3.16 29.97
C GLY A 943 -20.82 3.38 31.46
N LEU A 944 -21.68 4.11 32.18
CA LEU A 944 -21.54 4.45 33.60
C LEU A 944 -22.60 3.74 34.44
N GLU A 945 -23.87 3.88 34.06
CA GLU A 945 -25.01 3.23 34.70
C GLU A 945 -25.36 1.92 33.99
N ILE A 946 -25.50 0.83 34.74
CA ILE A 946 -25.73 -0.51 34.19
C ILE A 946 -27.08 -1.01 34.70
N HIS A 947 -27.93 -1.46 33.79
CA HIS A 947 -29.27 -1.98 34.05
C HIS A 947 -29.41 -3.41 33.53
N ARG A 948 -30.44 -4.11 34.00
CA ARG A 948 -30.86 -5.43 33.48
C ARG A 948 -31.87 -5.22 32.35
N ILE A 949 -31.76 -6.00 31.28
CA ILE A 949 -32.87 -6.21 30.33
C ILE A 949 -33.92 -7.09 31.02
N ASP A 950 -35.21 -6.84 30.78
CA ASP A 950 -36.29 -7.63 31.33
C ASP A 950 -36.20 -9.10 30.83
N PRO A 951 -36.29 -10.13 31.69
CA PRO A 951 -36.28 -11.53 31.27
C PRO A 951 -37.35 -11.92 30.24
N ASN A 952 -38.44 -11.14 30.10
CA ASN A 952 -39.46 -11.28 29.07
C ASN A 952 -39.02 -10.74 27.71
N ASP A 953 -38.06 -9.81 27.69
CA ASP A 953 -37.46 -9.28 26.46
C ASP A 953 -36.37 -10.19 25.88
N ILE A 954 -35.98 -11.25 26.60
CA ILE A 954 -35.10 -12.31 26.09
C ILE A 954 -35.93 -13.25 25.19
N ILE A 955 -35.82 -13.03 23.87
CA ILE A 955 -36.56 -13.73 22.81
C ILE A 955 -36.08 -15.18 22.66
N GLN A 956 -34.75 -15.39 22.66
CA GLN A 956 -34.14 -16.70 22.48
C GLN A 956 -32.79 -16.77 23.20
N PHE A 957 -32.50 -17.91 23.82
CA PHE A 957 -31.18 -18.28 24.31
C PHE A 957 -30.79 -19.64 23.71
N ILE A 958 -29.57 -19.73 23.21
CA ILE A 958 -28.92 -20.96 22.74
C ILE A 958 -27.60 -21.10 23.51
N PRO A 959 -27.42 -22.16 24.32
CA PRO A 959 -26.18 -22.38 25.04
C PRO A 959 -25.02 -22.72 24.08
N ARG A 960 -23.79 -22.59 24.57
CA ARG A 960 -22.57 -22.97 23.85
C ARG A 960 -22.60 -24.48 23.50
N GLY A 961 -22.14 -24.83 22.30
CA GLY A 961 -22.04 -26.22 21.86
C GLY A 961 -20.96 -27.02 22.62
N PRO A 962 -21.05 -28.36 22.62
CA PRO A 962 -20.02 -29.21 23.22
C PRO A 962 -18.67 -29.01 22.50
N THR A 963 -17.58 -28.93 23.27
CA THR A 963 -16.20 -28.86 22.75
C THR A 963 -15.81 -30.18 22.10
N SER A 964 -15.21 -30.13 20.90
CA SER A 964 -14.70 -31.34 20.25
C SER A 964 -13.27 -31.64 20.71
N ASN A 965 -13.10 -32.82 21.33
CA ASN A 965 -11.84 -33.53 21.60
C ASN A 965 -10.78 -32.87 22.54
N PRO A 966 -10.66 -33.32 23.81
CA PRO A 966 -9.67 -32.80 24.77
C PRO A 966 -8.23 -33.34 24.61
N ASN A 967 -7.92 -34.20 23.62
CA ASN A 967 -6.68 -34.99 23.57
C ASN A 967 -5.60 -34.53 22.56
N ILE A 968 -5.60 -33.27 22.10
CA ILE A 968 -4.53 -32.74 21.24
C ILE A 968 -3.45 -32.06 22.11
N PRO A 969 -2.18 -32.51 22.11
CA PRO A 969 -1.12 -31.87 22.89
C PRO A 969 -0.78 -30.49 22.32
N THR A 970 -0.88 -29.45 23.13
CA THR A 970 -0.45 -28.10 22.76
C THR A 970 1.07 -27.89 22.95
N PRO A 971 1.73 -27.14 22.06
CA PRO A 971 3.10 -26.67 22.30
C PRO A 971 3.17 -25.84 23.59
N LYS A 972 4.18 -26.08 24.43
CA LYS A 972 4.38 -25.31 25.67
C LYS A 972 4.57 -23.82 25.36
N GLY A 973 3.60 -22.99 25.72
CA GLY A 973 3.69 -21.53 25.66
C GLY A 973 2.44 -20.82 25.13
N THR A 974 1.56 -21.51 24.39
CA THR A 974 0.33 -20.89 23.89
C THR A 974 -0.78 -20.93 24.94
N ARG A 975 -1.34 -19.75 25.26
CA ARG A 975 -2.61 -19.66 26.01
C ARG A 975 -3.69 -20.38 25.20
N GLN A 976 -4.44 -21.27 25.84
CA GLN A 976 -5.53 -22.01 25.23
C GLN A 976 -6.58 -21.02 24.69
N LEU A 977 -6.58 -20.79 23.38
CA LEU A 977 -7.64 -20.09 22.68
C LEU A 977 -8.69 -21.12 22.27
N ASP A 978 -9.93 -20.81 22.62
CA ASP A 978 -11.05 -21.73 22.76
C ASP A 978 -11.74 -21.98 21.39
N PHE A 979 -10.95 -22.40 20.39
CA PHE A 979 -11.29 -22.29 18.96
C PHE A 979 -12.28 -23.35 18.42
N ASP A 980 -12.52 -24.46 19.13
CA ASP A 980 -13.22 -25.64 18.60
C ASP A 980 -14.62 -25.90 19.23
N ALA A 981 -15.32 -24.85 19.65
CA ALA A 981 -16.73 -24.93 20.06
C ALA A 981 -17.61 -23.97 19.25
N GLU A 982 -18.84 -24.39 18.92
CA GLU A 982 -19.85 -23.43 18.46
C GLU A 982 -20.21 -22.48 19.61
N ASP A 983 -19.95 -21.19 19.42
CA ASP A 983 -20.46 -20.12 20.30
C ASP A 983 -21.99 -20.24 20.44
N GLY A 984 -22.49 -20.11 21.67
CA GLY A 984 -23.91 -19.91 21.92
C GLY A 984 -24.35 -18.50 21.50
N TYR A 985 -25.63 -18.16 21.70
CA TYR A 985 -26.08 -16.78 21.59
C TYR A 985 -27.33 -16.47 22.42
N VAL A 986 -27.51 -15.19 22.74
CA VAL A 986 -28.76 -14.63 23.25
C VAL A 986 -29.32 -13.62 22.24
N LEU A 987 -30.64 -13.62 22.09
CA LEU A 987 -31.41 -12.72 21.25
C LEU A 987 -32.44 -12.00 22.13
N PHE A 988 -32.43 -10.66 22.15
CA PHE A 988 -33.27 -9.87 23.06
C PHE A 988 -33.72 -8.54 22.44
N TYR A 989 -34.77 -7.94 23.00
CA TYR A 989 -35.21 -6.58 22.65
C TYR A 989 -34.52 -5.50 23.49
N THR A 990 -34.29 -4.34 22.89
CA THR A 990 -33.89 -3.09 23.56
C THR A 990 -34.60 -1.90 22.91
N ASN A 991 -34.84 -0.84 23.68
CA ASN A 991 -35.47 0.39 23.18
C ASN A 991 -34.43 1.46 22.76
N SER A 992 -33.16 1.23 23.08
CA SER A 992 -32.03 2.13 22.79
C SER A 992 -30.78 1.35 22.33
N PRO A 993 -29.91 1.96 21.52
CA PRO A 993 -28.52 1.53 21.35
C PRO A 993 -27.74 1.76 22.66
N GLY A 994 -26.65 1.01 22.85
CA GLY A 994 -25.89 1.03 24.11
C GLY A 994 -24.78 -0.01 24.18
N TYR A 995 -24.14 -0.10 25.35
CA TYR A 995 -23.29 -1.22 25.76
C TYR A 995 -24.16 -2.38 26.21
N PHE A 996 -23.82 -3.58 25.78
CA PHE A 996 -24.50 -4.80 26.18
C PHE A 996 -23.50 -5.87 26.62
N ALA A 997 -23.88 -6.65 27.63
CA ALA A 997 -23.10 -7.79 28.10
C ALA A 997 -24.03 -8.93 28.53
N VAL A 998 -23.47 -10.13 28.67
CA VAL A 998 -24.19 -11.30 29.19
C VAL A 998 -23.38 -11.85 30.36
N ALA A 999 -24.04 -12.14 31.48
CA ALA A 999 -23.44 -12.74 32.66
C ALA A 999 -24.15 -14.07 33.02
N ASP A 1000 -23.41 -14.98 33.63
CA ASP A 1000 -23.91 -16.18 34.28
C ASP A 1000 -24.35 -15.84 35.71
N LEU A 1001 -25.49 -16.42 36.15
CA LEU A 1001 -26.01 -16.35 37.52
C LEU A 1001 -25.47 -17.47 38.43
#